data_AF-G7LXK1-F1
#
_entry.id   AF-G7LXK1-F1
#
_cell.length_a   1.000
_cell.length_b   1.000
_cell.length_c   1.000
_cell.angle_alpha   90.00
_cell.angle_beta   90.00
_cell.angle_gamma   90.00
#
_symmetry.space_group_name_H-M   'P 1'
#
loop_
_entity.id
_entity.type
_entity.pdbx_description
1 polymer ?
#
loop_
_entity_poly.entity_id
_entity_poly.type
_entity_poly.pdbx_seq_one_letter_code
_entity_poly.pdbx_strand_id
1 'polypeptide(L)'
;MEYNESNFFYLKKTDISEYYDELVKAECLCEYFPIVTKIIVRKIMEVFLKHIAEKNSIEADVAVRILLNNVRLSPSISLPEEIYNGIETVLINGYEHSSSSNKNGIILKHPIEVLETMHQVLCWYLRKTTPEAIETLGDVSFKAPSTIEYTEKEATRIKEDVLLKNNQINNLRQKIIESDGKFTNIREINNIIIIIKEEKSRLEKTQILLCEKIKLQKRYVLEVEKDYKTYIKICDDLREKCDESQELLFEKESQLVKLEIQRQELKNSIKKLDYEDHSIKKMELSLDREVEILRDTYDNLSKLTNEYQDILETVEFSYDKELQEILGAKKNNIKVKMNFEDGIFNENVIKCTQNIAEAKRKVIIFKEIVNEKINREIKYELLYKSFLRLKGRELRILYTILNVTVNLLNKPRELFAKSNEDKILENVTQNLEELRNVDDEEIKLIVYYKLIKLSKAPFGSIFSKLQFIKNLDSLVDKSYEILMSKKNFDGKIKKLDSIIEYYLQKVILLAKSKGNSKQINEEIISKICNKLLELRRRTDNIGKVHYEKFNLDIMSEAELKSSIEAQPYTFLSIMLDLGDINSYRDISLIIFEVYNIVNKRFTEYDSKNSLAGFSNEYFMILLFLSDENTFLVQRDQEELLPLLTVEIMATVFFSDNEEADLNSYNKMVYIWKQKQQRYSSISIKKEEEERDLELLMEEKKRLEVIQKELMRNHNTLAQNYDSYRDQFKRIIMNSEKRILLPSYMNYEELRIRKEKAENNISKSKDKLGTLKSIVSPSMWKEQASKFINESNMDEAEKRLIEEAKQKPYFKKEYLVFVELEEKIKQINELIEKNKGELQDKESKISDIQAKINELNRMLSTIKEVYVDIEEGYY
;
A
#
# COMPACT_ATOMS: atom_id res chain seq x y z
N MET A 1 -18.04 -55.57 13.09
CA MET A 1 -17.56 -54.96 11.84
C MET A 1 -18.14 -55.74 10.68
N GLU A 2 -18.66 -55.04 9.67
CA GLU A 2 -19.04 -55.64 8.38
C GLU A 2 -17.79 -55.83 7.54
N TYR A 3 -17.65 -57.02 6.95
CA TYR A 3 -16.57 -57.35 6.02
C TYR A 3 -16.66 -56.44 4.79
N ASN A 4 -15.55 -55.77 4.44
CA ASN A 4 -15.41 -54.98 3.21
C ASN A 4 -14.44 -55.70 2.26
N GLU A 5 -14.94 -56.11 1.09
CA GLU A 5 -14.17 -56.84 0.08
C GLU A 5 -13.05 -55.95 -0.50
N SER A 6 -13.38 -54.72 -0.91
CA SER A 6 -12.47 -53.68 -1.40
C SER A 6 -13.20 -52.33 -1.41
N ASN A 7 -12.46 -51.22 -1.33
CA ASN A 7 -13.03 -49.89 -1.53
C ASN A 7 -13.58 -49.65 -2.95
N PHE A 8 -13.30 -50.53 -3.92
CA PHE A 8 -13.69 -50.37 -5.32
C PHE A 8 -14.64 -51.48 -5.81
N PHE A 9 -15.23 -52.27 -4.90
CA PHE A 9 -16.10 -53.40 -5.25
C PHE A 9 -17.27 -53.04 -6.18
N TYR A 10 -17.74 -51.80 -6.11
CA TYR A 10 -18.85 -51.28 -6.92
C TYR A 10 -18.53 -51.26 -8.43
N LEU A 11 -17.26 -51.28 -8.83
CA LEU A 11 -16.86 -51.24 -10.24
C LEU A 11 -17.19 -52.52 -11.02
N LYS A 12 -17.28 -53.68 -10.37
CA LYS A 12 -17.40 -55.02 -11.00
C LYS A 12 -18.56 -55.18 -11.99
N LYS A 13 -19.60 -54.33 -11.90
CA LYS A 13 -20.81 -54.39 -12.74
C LYS A 13 -21.06 -53.11 -13.55
N THR A 14 -20.01 -52.34 -13.81
CA THR A 14 -20.08 -51.04 -14.49
C THR A 14 -19.33 -51.06 -15.82
N ASP A 15 -19.48 -50.00 -16.63
CA ASP A 15 -18.74 -49.82 -17.90
C ASP A 15 -17.22 -49.64 -17.71
N ILE A 16 -16.78 -49.45 -16.46
CA ILE A 16 -15.38 -49.26 -16.06
C ILE A 16 -14.88 -50.40 -15.15
N SER A 17 -15.45 -51.61 -15.27
CA SER A 17 -15.06 -52.77 -14.48
C SER A 17 -13.62 -53.21 -14.70
N GLU A 18 -13.02 -52.84 -15.84
CA GLU A 18 -11.63 -53.14 -16.19
C GLU A 18 -10.61 -52.52 -15.23
N TYR A 19 -10.95 -51.44 -14.53
CA TYR A 19 -10.04 -50.80 -13.56
C TYR A 19 -10.02 -51.48 -12.19
N TYR A 20 -10.97 -52.39 -11.92
CA TYR A 20 -11.17 -52.98 -10.60
C TYR A 20 -9.93 -53.72 -10.08
N ASP A 21 -9.37 -54.63 -10.87
CA ASP A 21 -8.27 -55.50 -10.41
C ASP A 21 -6.99 -54.70 -10.10
N GLU A 22 -6.67 -53.69 -10.90
CA GLU A 22 -5.51 -52.81 -10.68
C GLU A 22 -5.72 -51.87 -9.48
N LEU A 23 -6.94 -51.36 -9.25
CA LEU A 23 -7.24 -50.57 -8.05
C LEU A 23 -7.21 -51.40 -6.77
N VAL A 24 -7.66 -52.66 -6.83
CA VAL A 24 -7.51 -53.62 -5.71
C VAL A 24 -6.04 -53.93 -5.45
N LYS A 25 -5.24 -54.08 -6.51
CA LYS A 25 -3.79 -54.24 -6.39
C LYS A 25 -3.16 -53.03 -5.71
N ALA A 26 -3.51 -51.80 -6.12
CA ALA A 26 -3.06 -50.57 -5.47
C ALA A 26 -3.50 -50.49 -3.99
N GLU A 27 -4.75 -50.85 -3.68
CA GLU A 27 -5.27 -50.93 -2.30
C GLU A 27 -4.43 -51.88 -1.44
N CYS A 28 -4.03 -53.04 -1.99
CA CYS A 28 -3.21 -54.02 -1.30
C CYS A 28 -1.76 -53.58 -1.08
N LEU A 29 -1.24 -52.70 -1.95
CA LEU A 29 0.16 -52.26 -1.96
C LEU A 29 0.39 -50.97 -1.15
N CYS A 30 -0.66 -50.23 -0.81
CA CYS A 30 -0.57 -48.85 -0.31
C CYS A 30 0.42 -48.63 0.85
N GLU A 31 0.50 -49.57 1.80
CA GLU A 31 1.39 -49.50 2.97
C GLU A 31 2.76 -50.15 2.73
N TYR A 32 2.89 -51.02 1.73
CA TYR A 32 4.12 -51.79 1.44
C TYR A 32 4.99 -51.12 0.38
N PHE A 33 4.35 -50.63 -0.68
CA PHE A 33 5.00 -49.95 -1.81
C PHE A 33 4.21 -48.67 -2.17
N PRO A 34 4.32 -47.60 -1.36
CA PRO A 34 3.61 -46.34 -1.56
C PRO A 34 3.77 -45.73 -2.96
N ILE A 35 5.00 -45.71 -3.48
CA ILE A 35 5.30 -45.14 -4.80
C ILE A 35 4.59 -45.94 -5.90
N VAL A 36 4.69 -47.27 -5.87
CA VAL A 36 4.02 -48.13 -6.87
C VAL A 36 2.51 -47.98 -6.81
N THR A 37 1.95 -47.81 -5.61
CA THR A 37 0.53 -47.53 -5.43
C THR A 37 0.12 -46.25 -6.15
N LYS A 38 0.87 -45.16 -5.94
CA LYS A 38 0.62 -43.86 -6.61
C LYS A 38 0.75 -43.96 -8.13
N ILE A 39 1.76 -44.70 -8.63
CA ILE A 39 1.93 -44.97 -10.05
C ILE A 39 0.70 -45.68 -10.61
N ILE A 40 0.29 -46.81 -10.03
CA ILE A 40 -0.88 -47.58 -10.51
C ILE A 40 -2.11 -46.68 -10.57
N VAL A 41 -2.39 -45.93 -9.50
CA VAL A 41 -3.56 -45.03 -9.46
C VAL A 41 -3.47 -43.94 -10.53
N ARG A 42 -2.29 -43.37 -10.77
CA ARG A 42 -2.06 -42.42 -11.87
C ARG A 42 -2.34 -43.07 -13.22
N LYS A 43 -1.79 -44.24 -13.51
CA LYS A 43 -2.01 -44.92 -14.81
C LYS A 43 -3.49 -45.16 -15.09
N ILE A 44 -4.23 -45.59 -14.07
CA ILE A 44 -5.68 -45.81 -14.19
C ILE A 44 -6.41 -44.47 -14.42
N MET A 45 -6.00 -43.39 -13.76
CA MET A 45 -6.57 -42.06 -13.99
C MET A 45 -6.35 -41.58 -15.44
N GLU A 46 -5.18 -41.82 -16.02
CA GLU A 46 -4.90 -41.46 -17.42
C GLU A 46 -5.79 -42.22 -18.41
N VAL A 47 -5.93 -43.53 -18.21
CA VAL A 47 -6.83 -44.37 -19.04
C VAL A 47 -8.29 -43.95 -18.84
N PHE A 48 -8.69 -43.66 -17.61
CA PHE A 48 -10.04 -43.20 -17.29
C PHE A 48 -10.36 -41.84 -17.94
N LEU A 49 -9.42 -40.90 -17.93
CA LEU A 49 -9.56 -39.62 -18.64
C LEU A 49 -9.71 -39.83 -20.15
N LYS A 50 -8.93 -40.74 -20.73
CA LYS A 50 -9.06 -41.10 -22.15
C LYS A 50 -10.43 -41.70 -22.46
N HIS A 51 -10.92 -42.62 -21.62
CA HIS A 51 -12.27 -43.18 -21.72
C HIS A 51 -13.36 -42.08 -21.69
N ILE A 52 -13.24 -41.11 -20.78
CA ILE A 52 -14.16 -39.96 -20.73
C ILE A 52 -14.10 -39.17 -22.04
N ALA A 53 -12.91 -38.86 -22.54
CA ALA A 53 -12.72 -38.06 -23.74
C ALA A 53 -13.31 -38.75 -24.98
N GLU A 54 -13.02 -40.03 -25.19
CA GLU A 54 -13.51 -40.83 -26.31
C GLU A 54 -15.04 -40.94 -26.32
N LYS A 55 -15.64 -41.21 -25.16
CA LYS A 55 -17.11 -41.28 -24.99
C LYS A 55 -17.80 -39.95 -25.34
N ASN A 56 -17.07 -38.85 -25.29
CA ASN A 56 -17.54 -37.51 -25.55
C ASN A 56 -17.04 -36.93 -26.89
N SER A 57 -16.37 -37.74 -27.73
CA SER A 57 -15.79 -37.28 -29.01
C SER A 57 -14.79 -36.11 -28.85
N ILE A 58 -14.02 -36.12 -27.76
CA ILE A 58 -12.94 -35.16 -27.48
C ILE A 58 -11.61 -35.77 -27.93
N GLU A 59 -10.69 -34.95 -28.45
CA GLU A 59 -9.35 -35.39 -28.85
C GLU A 59 -8.60 -36.02 -27.68
N ALA A 60 -8.33 -37.32 -27.78
CA ALA A 60 -7.77 -38.13 -26.69
C ALA A 60 -6.30 -38.52 -26.87
N ASP A 61 -5.76 -38.44 -28.09
CA ASP A 61 -4.38 -38.83 -28.41
C ASP A 61 -3.38 -37.68 -28.14
N VAL A 62 -3.44 -37.12 -26.94
CA VAL A 62 -2.63 -36.00 -26.47
C VAL A 62 -2.05 -36.29 -25.09
N ALA A 63 -1.10 -35.47 -24.64
CA ALA A 63 -0.54 -35.57 -23.29
C ALA A 63 -1.60 -35.29 -22.21
N VAL A 64 -1.43 -35.86 -21.01
CA VAL A 64 -2.50 -35.96 -20.01
C VAL A 64 -3.01 -34.60 -19.52
N ARG A 65 -2.15 -33.58 -19.35
CA ARG A 65 -2.64 -32.25 -18.93
C ARG A 65 -3.42 -31.57 -20.04
N ILE A 66 -3.00 -31.74 -21.30
CA ILE A 66 -3.76 -31.26 -22.46
C ILE A 66 -5.11 -31.97 -22.52
N LEU A 67 -5.14 -33.29 -22.30
CA LEU A 67 -6.36 -34.07 -22.26
C LEU A 67 -7.32 -33.59 -21.17
N LEU A 68 -6.82 -33.36 -19.95
CA LEU A 68 -7.60 -32.84 -18.83
C LEU A 68 -8.19 -31.46 -19.14
N ASN A 69 -7.41 -30.57 -19.76
CA ASN A 69 -7.89 -29.26 -20.20
C ASN A 69 -8.96 -29.36 -21.30
N ASN A 70 -8.77 -30.24 -22.28
CA ASN A 70 -9.76 -30.49 -23.33
C ASN A 70 -11.08 -31.00 -22.74
N VAL A 71 -11.01 -31.91 -21.76
CA VAL A 71 -12.20 -32.40 -21.03
C VAL A 71 -12.85 -31.28 -20.23
N ARG A 72 -12.08 -30.43 -19.54
CA ARG A 72 -12.60 -29.29 -18.77
C ARG A 72 -13.33 -28.26 -19.64
N LEU A 73 -12.76 -27.94 -20.80
CA LEU A 73 -13.29 -26.93 -21.72
C LEU A 73 -14.44 -27.46 -22.59
N SER A 74 -14.67 -28.78 -22.61
CA SER A 74 -15.70 -29.37 -23.44
C SER A 74 -17.12 -29.02 -22.95
N PRO A 75 -18.03 -28.60 -23.85
CA PRO A 75 -19.43 -28.40 -23.50
C PRO A 75 -20.18 -29.70 -23.24
N SER A 76 -19.64 -30.86 -23.63
CA SER A 76 -20.30 -32.17 -23.48
C SER A 76 -20.24 -32.72 -22.04
N ILE A 77 -19.24 -32.30 -21.25
CA ILE A 77 -19.06 -32.72 -19.87
C ILE A 77 -18.77 -31.51 -18.99
N SER A 78 -19.69 -31.20 -18.08
CA SER A 78 -19.40 -30.29 -16.97
C SER A 78 -18.67 -31.05 -15.87
N LEU A 79 -17.39 -30.74 -15.67
CA LEU A 79 -16.56 -31.29 -14.60
C LEU A 79 -16.53 -30.30 -13.42
N PRO A 80 -17.05 -30.65 -12.23
CA PRO A 80 -16.97 -29.78 -11.06
C PRO A 80 -15.52 -29.50 -10.66
N GLU A 81 -15.26 -28.32 -10.10
CA GLU A 81 -13.89 -27.90 -9.73
C GLU A 81 -13.26 -28.86 -8.71
N GLU A 82 -14.05 -29.43 -7.79
CA GLU A 82 -13.61 -30.44 -6.82
C GLU A 82 -13.08 -31.71 -7.49
N ILE A 83 -13.74 -32.16 -8.56
CA ILE A 83 -13.34 -33.35 -9.32
C ILE A 83 -12.14 -33.02 -10.20
N TYR A 84 -12.11 -31.85 -10.82
CA TYR A 84 -10.96 -31.39 -11.59
C TYR A 84 -9.69 -31.38 -10.73
N ASN A 85 -9.78 -30.75 -9.55
CA ASN A 85 -8.69 -30.71 -8.58
C ASN A 85 -8.33 -32.10 -8.04
N GLY A 86 -9.31 -32.99 -7.88
CA GLY A 86 -9.08 -34.38 -7.50
C GLY A 86 -8.27 -35.15 -8.56
N ILE A 87 -8.64 -34.99 -9.83
CA ILE A 87 -7.89 -35.58 -10.95
C ILE A 87 -6.47 -35.02 -11.02
N GLU A 88 -6.32 -33.70 -10.94
CA GLU A 88 -5.02 -33.03 -10.94
C GLU A 88 -4.15 -33.50 -9.75
N THR A 89 -4.75 -33.68 -8.57
CA THR A 89 -4.06 -34.21 -7.37
C THR A 89 -3.51 -35.60 -7.60
N VAL A 90 -4.28 -36.50 -8.24
CA VAL A 90 -3.84 -37.86 -8.55
C VAL A 90 -2.68 -37.84 -9.55
N LEU A 91 -2.77 -37.01 -10.60
CA LEU A 91 -1.72 -36.91 -11.62
C LEU A 91 -0.40 -36.39 -11.02
N ILE A 92 -0.44 -35.31 -10.23
CA ILE A 92 0.75 -34.71 -9.59
C ILE A 92 1.41 -35.68 -8.61
N ASN A 93 0.63 -36.44 -7.84
CA ASN A 93 1.19 -37.33 -6.82
C ASN A 93 1.75 -38.65 -7.38
N GLY A 94 1.59 -38.97 -8.66
CA GLY A 94 1.92 -40.29 -9.22
C GLY A 94 3.33 -40.81 -8.95
N TYR A 95 4.36 -39.95 -8.89
CA TYR A 95 5.75 -40.35 -8.62
C TYR A 95 6.57 -39.28 -7.86
N GLU A 96 5.87 -38.39 -7.12
CA GLU A 96 6.47 -37.39 -6.22
C GLU A 96 7.51 -36.49 -6.90
N HIS A 97 7.19 -35.96 -8.08
CA HIS A 97 8.03 -34.95 -8.74
C HIS A 97 7.40 -33.56 -8.62
N SER A 98 8.18 -32.64 -8.08
CA SER A 98 7.83 -31.24 -7.91
C SER A 98 8.19 -30.43 -9.16
N SER A 99 7.48 -30.64 -10.28
CA SER A 99 7.65 -29.78 -11.46
C SER A 99 6.83 -28.50 -11.38
N SER A 100 7.44 -27.41 -11.88
CA SER A 100 7.25 -26.00 -11.52
C SER A 100 6.07 -25.26 -12.16
N SER A 101 5.00 -25.94 -12.57
CA SER A 101 3.79 -25.27 -13.11
C SER A 101 2.68 -24.98 -12.08
N ASN A 102 2.91 -25.26 -10.79
CA ASN A 102 1.85 -25.25 -9.79
C ASN A 102 1.78 -23.92 -9.01
N LYS A 103 0.93 -22.99 -9.48
CA LYS A 103 0.53 -21.78 -8.72
C LYS A 103 -0.23 -22.09 -7.41
N ASN A 104 -0.64 -23.35 -7.21
CA ASN A 104 -1.36 -23.81 -6.03
C ASN A 104 -0.46 -24.78 -5.25
N GLY A 105 0.03 -24.35 -4.09
CA GLY A 105 1.01 -25.07 -3.27
C GLY A 105 0.78 -26.59 -3.22
N ILE A 106 1.82 -27.35 -3.54
CA ILE A 106 1.79 -28.81 -3.57
C ILE A 106 1.45 -29.34 -2.18
N ILE A 107 0.40 -30.15 -2.09
CA ILE A 107 0.18 -31.03 -0.93
C ILE A 107 0.57 -32.43 -1.38
N LEU A 108 1.78 -32.88 -0.99
CA LEU A 108 2.16 -34.28 -1.15
C LEU A 108 1.16 -35.11 -0.33
N LYS A 109 0.41 -35.96 -1.03
CA LYS A 109 -0.65 -36.78 -0.45
C LYS A 109 -0.13 -38.17 -0.07
N HIS A 110 -0.63 -38.71 1.03
CA HIS A 110 -0.39 -40.10 1.39
C HIS A 110 -1.04 -41.02 0.34
N PRO A 111 -0.49 -42.20 -0.01
CA PRO A 111 -1.11 -43.12 -0.99
C PRO A 111 -2.59 -43.44 -0.68
N ILE A 112 -2.96 -43.49 0.59
CA ILE A 112 -4.37 -43.67 1.02
C ILE A 112 -5.26 -42.50 0.56
N GLU A 113 -4.79 -41.26 0.70
CA GLU A 113 -5.53 -40.06 0.27
C GLU A 113 -5.65 -40.01 -1.27
N VAL A 114 -4.63 -40.48 -1.98
CA VAL A 114 -4.66 -40.59 -3.45
C VAL A 114 -5.70 -41.64 -3.89
N LEU A 115 -5.78 -42.78 -3.19
CA LEU A 115 -6.82 -43.80 -3.42
C LEU A 115 -8.22 -43.28 -3.08
N GLU A 116 -8.37 -42.51 -1.99
CA GLU A 116 -9.63 -41.88 -1.62
C GLU A 116 -10.07 -40.87 -2.68
N THR A 117 -9.15 -40.06 -3.19
CA THR A 117 -9.42 -39.09 -4.26
C THR A 117 -9.86 -39.81 -5.53
N MET A 118 -9.17 -40.90 -5.91
CA MET A 118 -9.57 -41.74 -7.04
C MET A 118 -10.97 -42.32 -6.84
N HIS A 119 -11.27 -42.82 -5.64
CA HIS A 119 -12.60 -43.30 -5.29
C HIS A 119 -13.68 -42.23 -5.46
N GLN A 120 -13.43 -41.00 -5.00
CA GLN A 120 -14.36 -39.88 -5.14
C GLN A 120 -14.62 -39.52 -6.62
N VAL A 121 -13.57 -39.47 -7.44
CA VAL A 121 -13.67 -39.20 -8.89
C VAL A 121 -14.51 -40.26 -9.60
N LEU A 122 -14.23 -41.55 -9.34
CA LEU A 122 -14.97 -42.65 -9.97
C LEU A 122 -16.44 -42.70 -9.52
N CYS A 123 -16.71 -42.48 -8.22
CA CYS A 123 -18.08 -42.40 -7.71
C CYS A 123 -18.85 -41.25 -8.35
N TRP A 124 -18.23 -40.08 -8.52
CA TRP A 124 -18.85 -38.95 -9.21
C TRP A 124 -19.22 -39.30 -10.66
N TYR A 125 -18.31 -39.92 -11.40
CA TYR A 125 -18.55 -40.28 -12.79
C TYR A 125 -19.72 -41.25 -12.93
N LEU A 126 -19.71 -42.33 -12.15
CA LEU A 126 -20.78 -43.33 -12.18
C LEU A 126 -22.14 -42.74 -11.77
N ARG A 127 -22.18 -41.81 -10.80
CA ARG A 127 -23.43 -41.12 -10.42
C ARG A 127 -24.03 -40.33 -11.59
N LYS A 128 -23.17 -39.84 -12.48
CA LYS A 128 -23.56 -39.04 -13.65
C LYS A 128 -23.94 -39.91 -14.84
N THR A 129 -23.26 -41.04 -15.06
CA THR A 129 -23.46 -41.89 -16.26
C THR A 129 -24.41 -43.06 -16.04
N THR A 130 -24.48 -43.61 -14.82
CA THR A 130 -25.28 -44.78 -14.47
C THR A 130 -25.92 -44.63 -13.07
N PRO A 131 -26.84 -43.67 -12.86
CA PRO A 131 -27.43 -43.41 -11.55
C PRO A 131 -28.17 -44.62 -10.96
N GLU A 132 -28.84 -45.42 -11.80
CA GLU A 132 -29.58 -46.63 -11.40
C GLU A 132 -28.68 -47.72 -10.80
N ALA A 133 -27.41 -47.80 -11.23
CA ALA A 133 -26.44 -48.77 -10.73
C ALA A 133 -25.91 -48.41 -9.33
N ILE A 134 -25.91 -47.12 -8.96
CA ILE A 134 -25.45 -46.66 -7.64
C ILE A 134 -26.57 -46.60 -6.62
N GLU A 135 -27.80 -46.24 -7.03
CA GLU A 135 -28.96 -46.28 -6.12
C GLU A 135 -29.21 -47.68 -5.54
N THR A 136 -28.84 -48.73 -6.27
CA THR A 136 -28.90 -50.13 -5.80
C THR A 136 -27.74 -50.54 -4.88
N LEU A 137 -26.66 -49.75 -4.79
CA LEU A 137 -25.45 -50.05 -4.00
C LEU A 137 -25.40 -49.32 -2.63
N GLY A 138 -26.21 -48.27 -2.42
CA GLY A 138 -26.23 -47.46 -1.19
C GLY A 138 -25.10 -46.42 -1.09
N ASP A 139 -24.93 -45.78 0.08
CA ASP A 139 -23.84 -44.84 0.34
C ASP A 139 -22.48 -45.58 0.39
N VAL A 140 -21.76 -45.56 -0.73
CA VAL A 140 -20.41 -46.10 -0.82
C VAL A 140 -19.45 -45.17 -0.08
N SER A 141 -18.81 -45.66 0.99
CA SER A 141 -17.84 -44.91 1.80
C SER A 141 -16.43 -45.50 1.64
N PHE A 142 -15.42 -44.65 1.42
CA PHE A 142 -14.02 -45.06 1.45
C PHE A 142 -13.58 -45.43 2.88
N LYS A 143 -12.85 -46.54 3.02
CA LYS A 143 -12.26 -46.98 4.29
C LYS A 143 -10.76 -47.16 4.11
N ALA A 144 -9.96 -46.75 5.09
CA ALA A 144 -8.52 -46.96 5.04
C ALA A 144 -8.20 -48.45 4.81
N PRO A 145 -7.35 -48.79 3.82
CA PRO A 145 -6.97 -50.18 3.55
C PRO A 145 -6.32 -50.84 4.77
N SER A 146 -6.61 -52.12 5.01
CA SER A 146 -6.04 -52.87 6.13
C SER A 146 -4.71 -53.53 5.77
N THR A 147 -3.73 -53.47 6.67
CA THR A 147 -2.46 -54.18 6.50
C THR A 147 -2.63 -55.69 6.64
N ILE A 148 -1.70 -56.48 6.09
CA ILE A 148 -1.67 -57.93 6.24
C ILE A 148 -1.64 -58.29 7.73
N GLU A 149 -0.82 -57.60 8.52
CA GLU A 149 -0.68 -57.83 9.97
C GLU A 149 -1.98 -57.60 10.74
N TYR A 150 -2.70 -56.52 10.44
CA TYR A 150 -3.98 -56.24 11.05
C TYR A 150 -5.01 -57.31 10.69
N THR A 151 -5.08 -57.66 9.40
CA THR A 151 -6.02 -58.65 8.87
C THR A 151 -5.74 -60.04 9.46
N GLU A 152 -4.47 -60.40 9.67
CA GLU A 152 -4.06 -61.65 10.33
C GLU A 152 -4.44 -61.69 11.82
N LYS A 153 -4.24 -60.59 12.55
CA LYS A 153 -4.69 -60.47 13.95
C LYS A 153 -6.21 -60.61 14.06
N GLU A 154 -6.96 -59.97 13.17
CA GLU A 154 -8.42 -60.04 13.19
C GLU A 154 -8.93 -61.44 12.82
N ALA A 155 -8.35 -62.08 11.80
CA ALA A 155 -8.67 -63.45 11.45
C ALA A 155 -8.39 -64.44 12.61
N THR A 156 -7.34 -64.18 13.40
CA THR A 156 -7.01 -64.96 14.60
C THR A 156 -8.03 -64.74 15.71
N ARG A 157 -8.40 -63.49 16.00
CA ARG A 157 -9.44 -63.16 16.99
C ARG A 157 -10.78 -63.83 16.65
N ILE A 158 -11.20 -63.75 15.38
CA ILE A 158 -12.45 -64.39 14.93
C ILE A 158 -12.37 -65.91 15.09
N LYS A 159 -11.21 -66.52 14.85
CA LYS A 159 -11.00 -67.96 15.10
C LYS A 159 -11.22 -68.33 16.57
N GLU A 160 -10.73 -67.50 17.48
CA GLU A 160 -10.92 -67.68 18.93
C GLU A 160 -12.38 -67.47 19.34
N ASP A 161 -13.06 -66.46 18.78
CA ASP A 161 -14.49 -66.23 19.01
C ASP A 161 -15.35 -67.40 18.53
N VAL A 162 -15.06 -67.97 17.34
CA VAL A 162 -15.72 -69.17 16.84
C VAL A 162 -15.55 -70.35 17.80
N LEU A 163 -14.34 -70.51 18.39
CA LEU A 163 -14.06 -71.53 19.40
C LEU A 163 -14.88 -71.30 20.68
N LEU A 164 -14.96 -70.05 21.17
CA LEU A 164 -15.74 -69.66 22.33
C LEU A 164 -17.25 -69.92 22.13
N LYS A 165 -17.80 -69.54 20.97
CA LYS A 165 -19.20 -69.83 20.62
C LYS A 165 -19.45 -71.33 20.55
N ASN A 166 -18.49 -72.12 20.05
CA ASN A 166 -18.59 -73.57 20.05
C ASN A 166 -18.66 -74.15 21.48
N ASN A 167 -17.83 -73.63 22.39
CA ASN A 167 -17.84 -74.01 23.80
C ASN A 167 -19.15 -73.59 24.50
N GLN A 168 -19.67 -72.40 24.21
CA GLN A 168 -20.97 -71.94 24.71
C GLN A 168 -22.12 -72.83 24.24
N ILE A 169 -22.16 -73.23 22.96
CA ILE A 169 -23.14 -74.19 22.45
C ILE A 169 -23.05 -75.51 23.21
N ASN A 170 -21.84 -76.02 23.45
CA ASN A 170 -21.64 -77.27 24.17
C ASN A 170 -22.08 -77.19 25.65
N ASN A 171 -21.76 -76.10 26.34
CA ASN A 171 -22.19 -75.87 27.73
C ASN A 171 -23.72 -75.71 27.84
N LEU A 172 -24.36 -75.00 26.90
CA LEU A 172 -25.82 -74.86 26.87
C LEU A 172 -26.52 -76.19 26.56
N ARG A 173 -25.91 -77.04 25.70
CA ARG A 173 -26.37 -78.41 25.47
C ARG A 173 -26.29 -79.27 26.73
N GLN A 174 -25.22 -79.16 27.51
CA GLN A 174 -25.11 -79.84 28.81
C GLN A 174 -26.17 -79.37 29.81
N LYS A 175 -26.43 -78.06 29.90
CA LYS A 175 -27.50 -77.50 30.76
C LYS A 175 -28.91 -77.96 30.37
N ILE A 176 -29.17 -78.23 29.10
CA ILE A 176 -30.43 -78.86 28.64
C ILE A 176 -30.55 -80.29 29.19
N ILE A 177 -29.45 -81.05 29.19
CA ILE A 177 -29.43 -82.43 29.70
C ILE A 177 -29.67 -82.46 31.23
N GLU A 178 -29.20 -81.45 31.95
CA GLU A 178 -29.32 -81.33 33.42
C GLU A 178 -30.66 -80.71 33.91
N SER A 179 -31.51 -80.21 33.01
CA SER A 179 -32.76 -79.54 33.40
C SER A 179 -33.93 -80.53 33.53
N ASP A 180 -34.44 -80.72 34.75
CA ASP A 180 -35.59 -81.60 35.12
C ASP A 180 -36.93 -81.14 34.51
N GLY A 181 -37.10 -81.28 33.18
CA GLY A 181 -38.40 -81.41 32.53
C GLY A 181 -39.29 -80.16 32.40
N LYS A 182 -38.85 -78.96 32.79
CA LYS A 182 -39.62 -77.72 32.50
C LYS A 182 -39.49 -77.32 31.03
N PHE A 183 -40.49 -77.70 30.22
CA PHE A 183 -40.54 -77.49 28.75
C PHE A 183 -40.27 -76.04 28.29
N THR A 184 -40.64 -75.02 29.08
CA THR A 184 -40.41 -73.61 28.75
C THR A 184 -38.93 -73.22 28.77
N ASN A 185 -38.16 -73.71 29.76
CA ASN A 185 -36.73 -73.41 29.88
C ASN A 185 -35.89 -74.06 28.77
N ILE A 186 -36.28 -75.26 28.32
CA ILE A 186 -35.57 -75.97 27.23
C ILE A 186 -35.77 -75.24 25.89
N ARG A 187 -36.98 -74.71 25.63
CA ARG A 187 -37.28 -73.94 24.41
C ARG A 187 -36.48 -72.64 24.34
N GLU A 188 -36.35 -71.93 25.46
CA GLU A 188 -35.56 -70.70 25.55
C GLU A 188 -34.06 -70.98 25.33
N ILE A 189 -33.49 -72.01 25.97
CA ILE A 189 -32.09 -72.38 25.77
C ILE A 189 -31.82 -72.81 24.31
N ASN A 190 -32.75 -73.53 23.67
CA ASN A 190 -32.62 -73.91 22.26
C ASN A 190 -32.68 -72.70 21.31
N ASN A 191 -33.57 -71.73 21.57
CA ASN A 191 -33.60 -70.49 20.79
C ASN A 191 -32.26 -69.73 20.90
N ILE A 192 -31.67 -69.67 22.10
CA ILE A 192 -30.35 -69.07 22.31
C ILE A 192 -29.27 -69.84 21.54
N ILE A 193 -29.29 -71.17 21.53
CA ILE A 193 -28.35 -71.98 20.74
C ILE A 193 -28.49 -71.71 19.23
N ILE A 194 -29.71 -71.52 18.71
CA ILE A 194 -29.94 -71.19 17.30
C ILE A 194 -29.29 -69.85 16.96
N ILE A 195 -29.53 -68.82 17.78
CA ILE A 195 -28.91 -67.49 17.60
C ILE A 195 -27.38 -67.58 17.64
N ILE A 196 -26.81 -68.32 18.59
CA ILE A 196 -25.36 -68.51 18.70
C ILE A 196 -24.79 -69.28 17.49
N LYS A 197 -25.53 -70.24 16.94
CA LYS A 197 -25.12 -70.95 15.71
C LYS A 197 -25.14 -70.06 14.48
N GLU A 198 -26.14 -69.19 14.35
CA GLU A 198 -26.21 -68.20 13.27
C GLU A 198 -25.04 -67.22 13.35
N GLU A 199 -24.77 -66.71 14.56
CA GLU A 199 -23.61 -65.84 14.82
C GLU A 199 -22.28 -66.54 14.52
N LYS A 200 -22.12 -67.80 14.97
CA LYS A 200 -20.95 -68.63 14.66
C LYS A 200 -20.77 -68.82 13.15
N SER A 201 -21.84 -69.14 12.41
CA SER A 201 -21.77 -69.32 10.96
C SER A 201 -21.37 -68.03 10.24
N ARG A 202 -21.85 -66.88 10.73
CA ARG A 202 -21.44 -65.57 10.22
C ARG A 202 -19.94 -65.30 10.48
N LEU A 203 -19.44 -65.64 11.68
CA LEU A 203 -18.02 -65.50 12.03
C LEU A 203 -17.13 -66.42 11.18
N GLU A 204 -17.51 -67.68 10.98
CA GLU A 204 -16.79 -68.63 10.11
C GLU A 204 -16.72 -68.13 8.66
N LYS A 205 -17.81 -67.60 8.12
CA LYS A 205 -17.82 -66.97 6.78
C LYS A 205 -16.87 -65.78 6.72
N THR A 206 -16.88 -64.93 7.74
CA THR A 206 -16.00 -63.75 7.82
C THR A 206 -14.53 -64.18 7.87
N GLN A 207 -14.22 -65.24 8.61
CA GLN A 207 -12.87 -65.77 8.72
C GLN A 207 -12.32 -66.26 7.38
N ILE A 208 -13.11 -67.03 6.61
CA ILE A 208 -12.71 -67.53 5.28
C ILE A 208 -12.37 -66.35 4.37
N LEU A 209 -13.23 -65.35 4.34
CA LEU A 209 -13.08 -64.15 3.52
C LEU A 209 -11.82 -63.33 3.89
N LEU A 210 -11.49 -63.21 5.18
CA LEU A 210 -10.25 -62.56 5.62
C LEU A 210 -9.00 -63.37 5.21
N CYS A 211 -9.04 -64.69 5.31
CA CYS A 211 -7.94 -65.55 4.87
C CYS A 211 -7.69 -65.46 3.35
N GLU A 212 -8.74 -65.34 2.55
CA GLU A 212 -8.63 -65.10 1.10
C GLU A 212 -8.01 -63.73 0.81
N LYS A 213 -8.44 -62.68 1.52
CA LYS A 213 -7.87 -61.33 1.40
C LYS A 213 -6.37 -61.31 1.71
N ILE A 214 -5.94 -61.98 2.79
CA ILE A 214 -4.51 -62.10 3.16
C ILE A 214 -3.70 -62.77 2.06
N LYS A 215 -4.20 -63.88 1.47
CA LYS A 215 -3.53 -64.58 0.39
C LYS A 215 -3.36 -63.70 -0.85
N LEU A 216 -4.39 -62.91 -1.18
CA LEU A 216 -4.37 -61.98 -2.30
C LEU A 216 -3.35 -60.85 -2.05
N GLN A 217 -3.39 -60.21 -0.88
CA GLN A 217 -2.44 -59.15 -0.50
C GLN A 217 -0.99 -59.65 -0.57
N LYS A 218 -0.68 -60.82 0.01
CA LYS A 218 0.67 -61.41 -0.04
C LYS A 218 1.13 -61.69 -1.47
N ARG A 219 0.23 -62.11 -2.35
CA ARG A 219 0.55 -62.36 -3.76
C ARG A 219 0.97 -61.07 -4.46
N TYR A 220 0.20 -59.99 -4.33
CA TYR A 220 0.52 -58.71 -4.97
C TYR A 220 1.80 -58.08 -4.41
N VAL A 221 2.03 -58.15 -3.10
CA VAL A 221 3.28 -57.69 -2.47
C VAL A 221 4.49 -58.43 -3.07
N LEU A 222 4.45 -59.77 -3.16
CA LEU A 222 5.54 -60.56 -3.74
C LEU A 222 5.75 -60.32 -5.24
N GLU A 223 4.69 -60.00 -5.97
CA GLU A 223 4.77 -59.66 -7.40
C GLU A 223 5.54 -58.34 -7.59
N VAL A 224 5.15 -57.29 -6.85
CA VAL A 224 5.77 -55.98 -6.95
C VAL A 224 7.18 -55.95 -6.38
N GLU A 225 7.47 -56.72 -5.32
CA GLU A 225 8.80 -56.78 -4.70
C GLU A 225 9.90 -57.16 -5.71
N LYS A 226 9.58 -58.05 -6.67
CA LYS A 226 10.52 -58.47 -7.71
C LYS A 226 10.89 -57.34 -8.67
N ASP A 227 9.92 -56.52 -9.02
CA ASP A 227 10.06 -55.48 -10.05
C ASP A 227 10.24 -54.07 -9.46
N TYR A 228 10.20 -53.93 -8.13
CA TYR A 228 10.24 -52.64 -7.43
C TYR A 228 11.45 -51.79 -7.83
N LYS A 229 12.64 -52.41 -7.95
CA LYS A 229 13.85 -51.71 -8.40
C LYS A 229 13.71 -51.10 -9.79
N THR A 230 13.00 -51.77 -10.69
CA THR A 230 12.73 -51.29 -12.04
C THR A 230 11.80 -50.08 -12.00
N TYR A 231 10.75 -50.12 -11.18
CA TYR A 231 9.84 -48.98 -10.99
C TYR A 231 10.57 -47.74 -10.48
N ILE A 232 11.42 -47.89 -9.45
CA ILE A 232 12.18 -46.77 -8.90
C ILE A 232 13.13 -46.18 -9.94
N LYS A 233 13.84 -47.02 -10.69
CA LYS A 233 14.75 -46.55 -11.74
C LYS A 233 14.05 -45.72 -12.81
N ILE A 234 12.86 -46.15 -13.26
CA ILE A 234 12.06 -45.39 -14.25
C ILE A 234 11.67 -44.01 -13.68
N CYS A 235 11.24 -43.95 -12.42
CA CYS A 235 10.88 -42.69 -11.78
C CYS A 235 12.08 -41.76 -11.60
N ASP A 236 13.24 -42.30 -11.22
CA ASP A 236 14.48 -41.52 -11.06
C ASP A 236 14.96 -40.98 -12.42
N ASP A 237 14.97 -41.80 -13.48
CA ASP A 237 15.34 -41.39 -14.84
C ASP A 237 14.39 -40.31 -15.40
N LEU A 238 13.11 -40.34 -15.03
CA LEU A 238 12.15 -39.32 -15.43
C LEU A 238 12.30 -38.03 -14.62
N ARG A 239 12.56 -38.14 -13.31
CA ARG A 239 12.85 -37.00 -12.43
C ARG A 239 14.07 -36.23 -12.92
N GLU A 240 15.17 -36.93 -13.24
CA GLU A 240 16.40 -36.33 -13.77
C GLU A 240 16.13 -35.51 -15.05
N LYS A 241 15.42 -36.07 -16.03
CA LYS A 241 15.08 -35.35 -17.27
C LYS A 241 14.22 -34.11 -17.05
N CYS A 242 13.32 -34.16 -16.09
CA CYS A 242 12.47 -33.02 -15.76
C CYS A 242 13.28 -31.95 -15.02
N ASP A 243 14.14 -32.34 -14.08
CA ASP A 243 15.07 -31.45 -13.37
C ASP A 243 16.00 -30.73 -14.35
N GLU A 244 16.63 -31.46 -15.29
CA GLU A 244 17.48 -30.86 -16.35
C GLU A 244 16.75 -29.75 -17.14
N SER A 245 15.50 -30.01 -17.51
CA SER A 245 14.70 -29.04 -18.26
C SER A 245 14.28 -27.81 -17.42
N GLN A 246 14.14 -27.97 -16.11
CA GLN A 246 13.84 -26.87 -15.17
C GLN A 246 15.08 -26.04 -14.87
N GLU A 247 16.24 -26.69 -14.70
CA GLU A 247 17.52 -26.01 -14.52
C GLU A 247 17.81 -25.09 -15.72
N LEU A 248 17.53 -25.56 -16.94
CA LEU A 248 17.61 -24.74 -18.14
C LEU A 248 16.72 -23.48 -18.02
N LEU A 249 15.45 -23.63 -17.67
CA LEU A 249 14.54 -22.47 -17.51
C LEU A 249 15.02 -21.50 -16.42
N PHE A 250 15.48 -22.02 -15.28
CA PHE A 250 16.00 -21.21 -14.18
C PHE A 250 17.24 -20.42 -14.60
N GLU A 251 18.15 -21.04 -15.36
CA GLU A 251 19.30 -20.35 -15.92
C GLU A 251 18.88 -19.19 -16.83
N LYS A 252 17.91 -19.41 -17.73
CA LYS A 252 17.42 -18.35 -18.64
C LYS A 252 16.69 -17.24 -17.90
N GLU A 253 15.89 -17.57 -16.90
CA GLU A 253 15.20 -16.59 -16.05
C GLU A 253 16.22 -15.69 -15.33
N SER A 254 17.26 -16.27 -14.75
CA SER A 254 18.34 -15.54 -14.09
C SER A 254 19.05 -14.56 -15.05
N GLN A 255 19.32 -15.00 -16.29
CA GLN A 255 19.91 -14.14 -17.32
C GLN A 255 18.98 -12.98 -17.72
N LEU A 256 17.68 -13.25 -17.90
CA LEU A 256 16.67 -12.25 -18.21
C LEU A 256 16.57 -11.19 -17.11
N VAL A 257 16.46 -11.61 -15.85
CA VAL A 257 16.39 -10.71 -14.69
C VAL A 257 17.62 -9.82 -14.60
N LYS A 258 18.82 -10.36 -14.82
CA LYS A 258 20.06 -9.58 -14.83
C LYS A 258 20.05 -8.48 -15.91
N LEU A 259 19.54 -8.78 -17.10
CA LEU A 259 19.40 -7.79 -18.18
C LEU A 259 18.37 -6.71 -17.85
N GLU A 260 17.24 -7.08 -17.25
CA GLU A 260 16.22 -6.12 -16.84
C GLU A 260 16.76 -5.11 -15.82
N ILE A 261 17.54 -5.59 -14.84
CA ILE A 261 18.22 -4.74 -13.86
C ILE A 261 19.17 -3.76 -14.57
N GLN A 262 20.04 -4.27 -15.46
CA GLN A 262 21.00 -3.43 -16.18
C GLN A 262 20.32 -2.39 -17.08
N ARG A 263 19.20 -2.75 -17.72
CA ARG A 263 18.37 -1.84 -18.50
C ARG A 263 17.79 -0.74 -17.62
N GLN A 264 17.24 -1.10 -16.45
CA GLN A 264 16.66 -0.12 -15.54
C GLN A 264 17.71 0.87 -15.01
N GLU A 265 18.92 0.40 -14.69
CA GLU A 265 20.04 1.27 -14.33
C GLU A 265 20.42 2.25 -15.45
N LEU A 266 20.44 1.79 -16.71
CA LEU A 266 20.72 2.62 -17.87
C LEU A 266 19.64 3.69 -18.05
N LYS A 267 18.36 3.30 -18.00
CA LYS A 267 17.21 4.21 -18.07
C LYS A 267 17.29 5.30 -17.01
N ASN A 268 17.58 4.91 -15.77
CA ASN A 268 17.80 5.85 -14.68
C ASN A 268 19.01 6.76 -14.94
N SER A 269 20.04 6.31 -15.64
CA SER A 269 21.22 7.12 -15.99
C SER A 269 20.92 8.11 -17.10
N ILE A 270 20.13 7.73 -18.10
CA ILE A 270 19.67 8.59 -19.20
C ILE A 270 18.78 9.72 -18.66
N LYS A 271 17.84 9.41 -17.77
CA LYS A 271 16.98 10.42 -17.13
C LYS A 271 17.73 11.50 -16.33
N LYS A 272 18.94 11.20 -15.85
CA LYS A 272 19.78 12.14 -15.09
C LYS A 272 20.57 13.12 -15.98
N LEU A 273 20.45 13.04 -17.31
CA LEU A 273 21.16 13.94 -18.21
C LEU A 273 20.49 15.31 -18.28
N ASP A 274 21.28 16.39 -18.28
CA ASP A 274 20.77 17.77 -18.39
C ASP A 274 20.17 18.11 -19.77
N TYR A 275 20.50 17.33 -20.80
CA TYR A 275 19.99 17.48 -22.15
C TYR A 275 19.50 16.14 -22.70
N GLU A 276 18.42 16.17 -23.48
CA GLU A 276 18.00 15.00 -24.25
C GLU A 276 18.89 14.81 -25.48
N ASP A 277 19.40 13.61 -25.67
CA ASP A 277 20.04 13.19 -26.92
C ASP A 277 19.15 12.21 -27.68
N HIS A 278 18.78 12.56 -28.91
CA HIS A 278 17.89 11.74 -29.72
C HIS A 278 18.51 10.37 -30.05
N SER A 279 19.84 10.28 -30.19
CA SER A 279 20.49 9.00 -30.47
C SER A 279 20.44 8.07 -29.25
N ILE A 280 20.70 8.58 -28.05
CA ILE A 280 20.56 7.84 -26.78
C ILE A 280 19.10 7.41 -26.57
N LYS A 281 18.11 8.30 -26.77
CA LYS A 281 16.68 7.98 -26.63
C LYS A 281 16.22 6.91 -27.62
N LYS A 282 16.70 6.97 -28.87
CA LYS A 282 16.43 5.92 -29.87
C LYS A 282 17.04 4.58 -29.47
N MET A 283 18.23 4.59 -28.86
CA MET A 283 18.89 3.38 -28.37
C MET A 283 18.16 2.78 -27.16
N GLU A 284 17.65 3.61 -26.25
CA GLU A 284 16.79 3.18 -25.14
C GLU A 284 15.53 2.46 -25.66
N LEU A 285 14.81 3.06 -26.61
CA LEU A 285 13.62 2.44 -27.22
C LEU A 285 13.94 1.15 -27.97
N SER A 286 15.12 1.06 -28.60
CA SER A 286 15.58 -0.17 -29.25
C SER A 286 15.84 -1.28 -28.23
N LEU A 287 16.46 -0.96 -27.10
CA LEU A 287 16.71 -1.88 -26.00
C LEU A 287 15.42 -2.37 -25.34
N ASP A 288 14.41 -1.50 -25.19
CA ASP A 288 13.11 -1.89 -24.68
C ASP A 288 12.46 -2.98 -25.55
N ARG A 289 12.53 -2.83 -26.88
CA ARG A 289 12.05 -3.84 -27.83
C ARG A 289 12.86 -5.14 -27.80
N GLU A 290 14.18 -5.06 -27.64
CA GLU A 290 15.04 -6.25 -27.56
C GLU A 290 14.76 -7.07 -26.29
N VAL A 291 14.50 -6.41 -25.15
CA VAL A 291 14.11 -7.10 -23.91
C VAL A 291 12.70 -7.67 -24.01
N GLU A 292 11.79 -7.02 -24.72
CA GLU A 292 10.44 -7.57 -24.99
C GLU A 292 10.52 -8.87 -25.82
N ILE A 293 11.35 -8.89 -26.87
CA ILE A 293 11.63 -10.11 -27.64
C ILE A 293 12.22 -11.21 -26.75
N LEU A 294 13.12 -10.87 -25.82
CA LEU A 294 13.68 -11.84 -24.88
C LEU A 294 12.60 -12.46 -23.96
N ARG A 295 11.66 -11.66 -23.46
CA ARG A 295 10.52 -12.15 -22.68
C ARG A 295 9.66 -13.11 -23.48
N ASP A 296 9.35 -12.76 -24.72
CA ASP A 296 8.56 -13.62 -25.61
C ASP A 296 9.27 -14.96 -25.87
N THR A 297 10.59 -14.95 -26.10
CA THR A 297 11.37 -16.18 -26.30
C THR A 297 11.44 -17.04 -25.03
N TYR A 298 11.57 -16.42 -23.85
CA TYR A 298 11.53 -17.14 -22.57
C TYR A 298 10.15 -17.77 -22.32
N ASP A 299 9.07 -17.02 -22.57
CA ASP A 299 7.70 -17.52 -22.43
C ASP A 299 7.42 -18.69 -23.38
N ASN A 300 7.94 -18.63 -24.61
CA ASN A 300 7.86 -19.73 -25.57
C ASN A 300 8.65 -20.95 -25.10
N LEU A 301 9.88 -20.77 -24.63
CA LEU A 301 10.69 -21.84 -24.07
C LEU A 301 10.02 -22.48 -22.86
N SER A 302 9.45 -21.68 -21.95
CA SER A 302 8.70 -22.15 -20.78
C SER A 302 7.49 -23.02 -21.18
N LYS A 303 6.70 -22.58 -22.18
CA LYS A 303 5.59 -23.36 -22.72
C LYS A 303 6.06 -24.69 -23.32
N LEU A 304 7.14 -24.68 -24.11
CA LEU A 304 7.71 -25.89 -24.71
C LEU A 304 8.25 -26.86 -23.66
N THR A 305 8.92 -26.36 -22.62
CA THR A 305 9.41 -27.18 -21.49
C THR A 305 8.26 -27.84 -20.75
N ASN A 306 7.18 -27.10 -20.47
CA ASN A 306 5.99 -27.66 -19.84
C ASN A 306 5.33 -28.74 -20.71
N GLU A 307 5.23 -28.52 -22.03
CA GLU A 307 4.71 -29.52 -22.97
C GLU A 307 5.60 -30.76 -23.04
N TYR A 308 6.93 -30.58 -23.02
CA TYR A 308 7.91 -31.66 -23.00
C TYR A 308 7.79 -32.53 -21.74
N GLN A 309 7.66 -31.91 -20.57
CA GLN A 309 7.47 -32.62 -19.31
C GLN A 309 6.16 -33.41 -19.28
N ASP A 310 5.04 -32.80 -19.70
CA ASP A 310 3.74 -33.48 -19.76
C ASP A 310 3.78 -34.71 -20.69
N ILE A 311 4.46 -34.59 -21.83
CA ILE A 311 4.67 -35.70 -22.77
C ILE A 311 5.57 -36.78 -22.17
N LEU A 312 6.68 -36.41 -21.53
CA LEU A 312 7.56 -37.37 -20.86
C LEU A 312 6.79 -38.20 -19.83
N GLU A 313 6.04 -37.53 -18.97
CA GLU A 313 5.24 -38.19 -17.94
C GLU A 313 4.17 -39.10 -18.56
N THR A 314 3.39 -38.61 -19.53
CA THR A 314 2.32 -39.40 -20.16
C THR A 314 2.88 -40.64 -20.86
N VAL A 315 4.04 -40.55 -21.51
CA VAL A 315 4.68 -41.71 -22.17
C VAL A 315 5.05 -42.80 -21.16
N GLU A 316 5.60 -42.46 -20.00
CA GLU A 316 6.00 -43.45 -18.98
C GLU A 316 4.80 -44.07 -18.24
N PHE A 317 3.72 -43.31 -18.04
CA PHE A 317 2.57 -43.76 -17.26
C PHE A 317 1.42 -44.35 -18.07
N SER A 318 1.34 -44.09 -19.38
CA SER A 318 0.28 -44.65 -20.23
C SER A 318 0.34 -46.18 -20.36
N TYR A 319 -0.83 -46.83 -20.40
CA TYR A 319 -0.98 -48.24 -20.82
C TYR A 319 -1.14 -48.41 -22.34
N ASP A 320 -1.40 -47.32 -23.06
CA ASP A 320 -1.64 -47.31 -24.50
C ASP A 320 -0.32 -47.18 -25.28
N LYS A 321 0.05 -48.25 -26.00
CA LYS A 321 1.27 -48.31 -26.80
C LYS A 321 1.23 -47.41 -28.04
N GLU A 322 0.06 -47.23 -28.65
CA GLU A 322 -0.08 -46.37 -29.82
C GLU A 322 0.10 -44.90 -29.41
N LEU A 323 -0.48 -44.50 -28.27
CA LEU A 323 -0.25 -43.19 -27.68
C LEU A 323 1.23 -42.97 -27.33
N GLN A 324 1.91 -43.98 -26.79
CA GLN A 324 3.35 -43.90 -26.49
C GLN A 324 4.19 -43.66 -27.75
N GLU A 325 3.87 -44.29 -28.88
CA GLU A 325 4.57 -44.08 -30.16
C GLU A 325 4.32 -42.66 -30.71
N ILE A 326 3.06 -42.21 -30.72
CA ILE A 326 2.67 -40.87 -31.17
C ILE A 326 3.37 -39.79 -30.35
N LEU A 327 3.27 -39.87 -29.02
CA LEU A 327 3.88 -38.91 -28.10
C LEU A 327 5.41 -39.03 -28.09
N GLY A 328 5.96 -40.22 -28.31
CA GLY A 328 7.40 -40.45 -28.47
C GLY A 328 7.99 -39.68 -29.65
N ALA A 329 7.30 -39.65 -30.79
CA ALA A 329 7.69 -38.83 -31.94
C ALA A 329 7.56 -37.32 -31.64
N LYS A 330 6.46 -36.91 -30.98
CA LYS A 330 6.20 -35.52 -30.59
C LYS A 330 7.24 -34.98 -29.61
N LYS A 331 7.67 -35.81 -28.64
CA LYS A 331 8.73 -35.52 -27.67
C LYS A 331 10.03 -35.06 -28.35
N ASN A 332 10.49 -35.80 -29.36
CA ASN A 332 11.73 -35.46 -30.06
C ASN A 332 11.61 -34.14 -30.83
N ASN A 333 10.44 -33.89 -31.45
CA ASN A 333 10.17 -32.63 -32.13
C ASN A 333 10.20 -31.43 -31.16
N ILE A 334 9.54 -31.55 -30.00
CA ILE A 334 9.55 -30.50 -28.98
C ILE A 334 10.96 -30.25 -28.44
N LYS A 335 11.75 -31.30 -28.19
CA LYS A 335 13.14 -31.15 -27.76
C LYS A 335 13.98 -30.35 -28.78
N VAL A 336 13.78 -30.57 -30.08
CA VAL A 336 14.43 -29.78 -31.13
C VAL A 336 13.97 -28.33 -31.11
N LYS A 337 12.67 -28.07 -30.92
CA LYS A 337 12.13 -26.71 -30.78
C LYS A 337 12.67 -25.99 -29.55
N MET A 338 12.77 -26.67 -28.40
CA MET A 338 13.36 -26.12 -27.18
C MET A 338 14.82 -25.69 -27.42
N ASN A 339 15.63 -26.54 -28.04
CA ASN A 339 17.02 -26.21 -28.36
C ASN A 339 17.13 -25.03 -29.34
N PHE A 340 16.18 -24.92 -30.28
CA PHE A 340 16.13 -23.79 -31.21
C PHE A 340 15.77 -22.48 -30.51
N GLU A 341 14.73 -22.47 -29.66
CA GLU A 341 14.35 -21.30 -28.86
C GLU A 341 15.44 -20.91 -27.85
N ASP A 342 16.11 -21.87 -27.22
CA ASP A 342 17.27 -21.59 -26.36
C ASP A 342 18.42 -20.92 -27.14
N GLY A 343 18.68 -21.39 -28.37
CA GLY A 343 19.64 -20.76 -29.26
C GLY A 343 19.30 -19.29 -29.56
N ILE A 344 18.03 -19.01 -29.90
CA ILE A 344 17.53 -17.66 -30.14
C ILE A 344 17.67 -16.79 -28.88
N PHE A 345 17.29 -17.32 -27.72
CA PHE A 345 17.39 -16.62 -26.45
C PHE A 345 18.84 -16.20 -26.17
N ASN A 346 19.79 -17.12 -26.27
CA ASN A 346 21.21 -16.85 -26.02
C ASN A 346 21.79 -15.80 -27.00
N GLU A 347 21.41 -15.86 -28.28
CA GLU A 347 21.83 -14.86 -29.27
C GLU A 347 21.31 -13.46 -28.92
N ASN A 348 20.02 -13.37 -28.56
CA ASN A 348 19.39 -12.12 -28.13
C ASN A 348 20.00 -11.58 -26.83
N VAL A 349 20.37 -12.43 -25.87
CA VAL A 349 21.05 -12.03 -24.64
C VAL A 349 22.40 -11.38 -24.95
N ILE A 350 23.21 -12.00 -25.82
CA ILE A 350 24.52 -11.46 -26.22
C ILE A 350 24.35 -10.10 -26.88
N LYS A 351 23.42 -9.99 -27.83
CA LYS A 351 23.13 -8.75 -28.56
C LYS A 351 22.66 -7.63 -27.60
N CYS A 352 21.68 -7.92 -26.75
CA CYS A 352 21.15 -6.96 -25.78
C CYS A 352 22.25 -6.51 -24.80
N THR A 353 23.10 -7.43 -24.31
CA THR A 353 24.22 -7.10 -23.42
C THR A 353 25.20 -6.12 -24.09
N GLN A 354 25.55 -6.36 -25.36
CA GLN A 354 26.43 -5.48 -26.12
C GLN A 354 25.81 -4.09 -26.31
N ASN A 355 24.53 -4.02 -26.68
CA ASN A 355 23.82 -2.77 -26.87
C ASN A 355 23.67 -1.97 -25.57
N ILE A 356 23.40 -2.62 -24.43
CA ILE A 356 23.39 -1.97 -23.11
C ILE A 356 24.76 -1.37 -22.80
N ALA A 357 25.85 -2.11 -23.05
CA ALA A 357 27.20 -1.63 -22.80
C ALA A 357 27.55 -0.42 -23.69
N GLU A 358 27.17 -0.43 -24.98
CA GLU A 358 27.35 0.70 -25.88
C GLU A 358 26.55 1.93 -25.42
N ALA A 359 25.29 1.73 -25.03
CA ALA A 359 24.43 2.80 -24.53
C ALA A 359 25.01 3.43 -23.26
N LYS A 360 25.48 2.62 -22.30
CA LYS A 360 26.16 3.10 -21.09
C LYS A 360 27.38 3.97 -21.43
N ARG A 361 28.21 3.57 -22.41
CA ARG A 361 29.36 4.36 -22.87
C ARG A 361 28.94 5.69 -23.50
N LYS A 362 27.93 5.68 -24.38
CA LYS A 362 27.42 6.89 -25.02
C LYS A 362 26.86 7.89 -24.01
N VAL A 363 26.14 7.40 -22.99
CA VAL A 363 25.64 8.24 -21.88
C VAL A 363 26.78 8.92 -21.12
N ILE A 364 27.87 8.21 -20.84
CA ILE A 364 29.06 8.78 -20.16
C ILE A 364 29.69 9.89 -21.00
N ILE A 365 29.99 9.61 -22.28
CA ILE A 365 30.60 10.58 -23.20
C ILE A 365 29.71 11.81 -23.37
N PHE A 366 28.41 11.60 -23.56
CA PHE A 366 27.46 12.69 -23.70
C PHE A 366 27.41 13.57 -22.44
N LYS A 367 27.43 12.95 -21.25
CA LYS A 367 27.49 13.67 -19.97
C LYS A 367 28.76 14.54 -19.86
N GLU A 368 29.90 14.06 -20.32
CA GLU A 368 31.15 14.83 -20.35
C GLU A 368 31.05 16.05 -21.28
N ILE A 369 30.57 15.85 -22.52
CA ILE A 369 30.36 16.92 -23.50
C ILE A 369 29.38 17.98 -22.97
N VAL A 370 28.28 17.53 -22.37
CA VAL A 370 27.28 18.40 -21.75
C VAL A 370 27.89 19.21 -20.61
N ASN A 371 28.66 18.57 -19.73
CA ASN A 371 29.33 19.26 -18.63
C ASN A 371 30.30 20.34 -19.13
N GLU A 372 31.07 20.06 -20.19
CA GLU A 372 31.97 21.03 -20.79
C GLU A 372 31.20 22.21 -21.38
N LYS A 373 30.09 21.94 -22.10
CA LYS A 373 29.21 22.98 -22.64
C LYS A 373 28.61 23.85 -21.54
N ILE A 374 28.09 23.23 -20.47
CA ILE A 374 27.53 23.95 -19.31
C ILE A 374 28.58 24.86 -18.68
N ASN A 375 29.82 24.39 -18.50
CA ASN A 375 30.89 25.20 -17.94
C ASN A 375 31.22 26.42 -18.82
N ARG A 376 31.09 26.32 -20.16
CA ARG A 376 31.28 27.44 -21.09
C ARG A 376 30.12 28.45 -21.08
N GLU A 377 28.93 28.05 -20.61
CA GLU A 377 27.75 28.92 -20.57
C GLU A 377 27.63 29.78 -19.29
N ILE A 378 28.48 29.54 -18.28
CA ILE A 378 28.50 30.31 -17.03
C ILE A 378 28.89 31.77 -17.33
N LYS A 379 27.98 32.73 -17.13
CA LYS A 379 28.26 34.16 -17.36
C LYS A 379 29.02 34.79 -16.20
N TYR A 380 28.62 34.48 -14.97
CA TYR A 380 29.20 35.05 -13.75
C TYR A 380 29.95 33.99 -12.93
N GLU A 381 31.05 33.48 -13.48
CA GLU A 381 31.83 32.38 -12.89
C GLU A 381 32.23 32.63 -11.43
N LEU A 382 32.61 33.86 -11.11
CA LEU A 382 33.01 34.23 -9.76
C LEU A 382 31.85 34.10 -8.76
N LEU A 383 30.61 34.47 -9.13
CA LEU A 383 29.45 34.30 -8.25
C LEU A 383 29.16 32.82 -8.00
N TYR A 384 29.19 32.00 -9.05
CA TYR A 384 28.99 30.55 -8.94
C TYR A 384 30.01 29.92 -7.97
N LYS A 385 31.30 30.26 -8.13
CA LYS A 385 32.37 29.79 -7.25
C LYS A 385 32.17 30.29 -5.81
N SER A 386 31.85 31.56 -5.62
CA SER A 386 31.58 32.16 -4.31
C SER A 386 30.44 31.44 -3.58
N PHE A 387 29.33 31.20 -4.27
CA PHE A 387 28.16 30.55 -3.69
C PHE A 387 28.48 29.13 -3.20
N LEU A 388 29.19 28.34 -4.01
CA LEU A 388 29.58 26.97 -3.61
C LEU A 388 30.60 26.94 -2.47
N ARG A 389 31.43 27.98 -2.32
CA ARG A 389 32.43 28.09 -1.24
C ARG A 389 31.84 28.51 0.10
N LEU A 390 30.63 29.07 0.15
CA LEU A 390 29.97 29.46 1.40
C LEU A 390 29.94 28.30 2.39
N LYS A 391 30.55 28.50 3.57
CA LYS A 391 30.59 27.50 4.65
C LYS A 391 30.73 28.19 6.02
N GLY A 392 30.53 27.43 7.08
CA GLY A 392 30.75 27.88 8.45
C GLY A 392 29.93 29.11 8.82
N ARG A 393 30.59 30.09 9.44
CA ARG A 393 29.94 31.28 9.99
C ARG A 393 29.51 32.28 8.90
N GLU A 394 30.22 32.39 7.79
CA GLU A 394 29.87 33.24 6.65
C GLU A 394 28.50 32.86 6.06
N LEU A 395 28.31 31.56 5.79
CA LEU A 395 27.03 31.03 5.31
C LEU A 395 25.89 31.28 6.31
N ARG A 396 26.15 31.09 7.61
CA ARG A 396 25.15 31.28 8.65
C ARG A 396 24.82 32.76 8.86
N ILE A 397 25.77 33.69 8.68
CA ILE A 397 25.52 35.14 8.66
C ILE A 397 24.61 35.48 7.48
N LEU A 398 24.92 35.01 6.28
CA LEU A 398 24.07 35.22 5.09
C LEU A 398 22.64 34.67 5.30
N TYR A 399 22.54 33.44 5.81
CA TYR A 399 21.25 32.83 6.15
C TYR A 399 20.48 33.64 7.21
N THR A 400 21.20 34.20 8.18
CA THR A 400 20.61 35.01 9.24
C THR A 400 20.12 36.34 8.70
N ILE A 401 20.88 37.03 7.86
CA ILE A 401 20.46 38.27 7.17
C ILE A 401 19.16 38.03 6.38
N LEU A 402 19.09 36.88 5.68
CA LEU A 402 17.90 36.42 4.94
C LEU A 402 16.69 36.03 5.82
N ASN A 403 16.86 35.86 7.12
CA ASN A 403 15.78 35.51 8.07
C ASN A 403 15.38 36.66 9.00
N VAL A 404 16.36 37.45 9.44
CA VAL A 404 16.23 38.62 10.33
C VAL A 404 15.32 39.69 9.73
N THR A 405 15.33 39.83 8.40
CA THR A 405 14.46 40.72 7.63
C THR A 405 12.98 40.33 7.66
N VAL A 406 12.60 39.18 8.24
CA VAL A 406 11.18 38.79 8.43
C VAL A 406 10.66 39.16 9.84
N ASN A 407 11.49 39.14 10.88
CA ASN A 407 11.06 39.30 12.28
C ASN A 407 11.26 40.71 12.88
N LEU A 408 12.22 41.51 12.39
CA LEU A 408 12.52 42.84 12.94
C LEU A 408 11.58 43.97 12.47
N LEU A 409 10.70 43.72 11.50
CA LEU A 409 9.88 44.73 10.84
C LEU A 409 8.65 45.23 11.62
N ASN A 410 8.40 44.74 12.83
CA ASN A 410 7.21 45.13 13.60
C ASN A 410 7.34 46.45 14.40
N LYS A 411 8.52 47.11 14.45
CA LYS A 411 8.69 48.42 15.12
C LYS A 411 9.66 49.36 14.37
N PRO A 412 9.16 50.18 13.43
CA PRO A 412 10.01 51.00 12.55
C PRO A 412 10.66 52.25 13.19
N ARG A 413 10.37 52.60 14.45
CA ARG A 413 10.63 53.96 14.97
C ARG A 413 11.75 54.12 16.01
N GLU A 414 12.41 53.05 16.46
CA GLU A 414 13.39 53.13 17.58
C GLU A 414 14.85 52.79 17.20
N LEU A 415 15.18 52.68 15.90
CA LEU A 415 16.40 51.98 15.47
C LEU A 415 17.70 52.81 15.33
N PHE A 416 17.69 54.14 15.46
CA PHE A 416 18.85 55.01 15.15
C PHE A 416 19.83 55.30 16.32
N ALA A 417 20.09 54.35 17.22
CA ALA A 417 21.06 54.52 18.32
C ALA A 417 22.18 53.45 18.30
N LYS A 418 23.38 53.81 18.79
CA LYS A 418 24.55 52.92 18.94
C LYS A 418 24.23 51.58 19.63
N SER A 419 23.18 51.54 20.48
CA SER A 419 22.71 50.38 21.23
C SER A 419 21.94 49.32 20.40
N ASN A 420 21.69 49.55 19.11
CA ASN A 420 20.94 48.61 18.26
C ASN A 420 21.82 47.85 17.24
N GLU A 421 23.00 48.37 16.87
CA GLU A 421 24.01 47.59 16.13
C GLU A 421 24.41 46.36 16.96
N ASP A 422 24.64 46.56 18.26
CA ASP A 422 24.95 45.48 19.20
C ASP A 422 23.81 44.45 19.29
N LYS A 423 22.54 44.87 19.23
CA LYS A 423 21.37 43.95 19.18
C LYS A 423 21.27 43.14 17.88
N ILE A 424 21.63 43.73 16.74
CA ILE A 424 21.69 42.99 15.47
C ILE A 424 22.81 41.95 15.55
N LEU A 425 23.97 42.32 16.09
CA LEU A 425 25.07 41.37 16.32
C LEU A 425 24.70 40.29 17.35
N GLU A 426 23.98 40.61 18.42
CA GLU A 426 23.45 39.64 19.40
C GLU A 426 22.46 38.67 18.74
N ASN A 427 21.49 39.17 17.96
CA ASN A 427 20.55 38.33 17.22
C ASN A 427 21.24 37.44 16.19
N VAL A 428 22.25 37.98 15.50
CA VAL A 428 23.09 37.17 14.60
C VAL A 428 23.79 36.08 15.40
N THR A 429 24.41 36.42 16.53
CA THR A 429 25.14 35.46 17.38
C THR A 429 24.22 34.37 17.97
N GLN A 430 23.00 34.73 18.38
CA GLN A 430 22.00 33.76 18.87
C GLN A 430 21.58 32.80 17.74
N ASN A 431 21.23 33.32 16.57
CA ASN A 431 20.87 32.49 15.41
C ASN A 431 22.05 31.61 14.93
N LEU A 432 23.28 32.10 15.07
CA LEU A 432 24.49 31.32 14.78
C LEU A 432 24.62 30.09 15.72
N GLU A 433 24.31 30.22 17.00
CA GLU A 433 24.30 29.10 17.96
C GLU A 433 23.18 28.09 17.65
N GLU A 434 21.98 28.56 17.29
CA GLU A 434 20.86 27.69 16.91
C GLU A 434 21.18 26.83 15.66
N LEU A 435 22.01 27.36 14.76
CA LEU A 435 22.43 26.70 13.51
C LEU A 435 23.72 25.92 13.63
N ARG A 436 24.31 25.81 14.84
CA ARG A 436 25.63 25.19 15.04
C ARG A 436 25.71 23.73 14.59
N ASN A 437 24.60 22.99 14.70
CA ASN A 437 24.52 21.56 14.37
C ASN A 437 23.84 21.27 13.02
N VAL A 438 23.46 22.30 12.25
CA VAL A 438 22.86 22.12 10.93
C VAL A 438 23.97 22.02 9.88
N ASP A 439 23.83 21.07 8.94
CA ASP A 439 24.78 20.86 7.87
C ASP A 439 24.87 22.08 6.93
N ASP A 440 26.08 22.47 6.54
CA ASP A 440 26.31 23.64 5.71
C ASP A 440 25.64 23.51 4.34
N GLU A 441 25.60 22.32 3.74
CA GLU A 441 24.98 22.13 2.44
C GLU A 441 23.45 22.20 2.53
N GLU A 442 22.87 21.81 3.68
CA GLU A 442 21.45 22.03 3.96
C GLU A 442 21.13 23.53 4.08
N ILE A 443 21.94 24.30 4.82
CA ILE A 443 21.75 25.76 4.92
C ILE A 443 21.92 26.42 3.55
N LYS A 444 22.94 26.04 2.78
CA LYS A 444 23.20 26.57 1.44
C LYS A 444 22.05 26.27 0.48
N LEU A 445 21.47 25.08 0.56
CA LEU A 445 20.27 24.71 -0.19
C LEU A 445 19.08 25.62 0.15
N ILE A 446 18.86 25.92 1.43
CA ILE A 446 17.78 26.83 1.84
C ILE A 446 18.06 28.26 1.34
N VAL A 447 19.30 28.73 1.46
CA VAL A 447 19.73 30.04 0.94
C VAL A 447 19.48 30.12 -0.57
N TYR A 448 19.84 29.09 -1.34
CA TYR A 448 19.60 29.01 -2.78
C TYR A 448 18.11 29.25 -3.13
N TYR A 449 17.18 28.51 -2.51
CA TYR A 449 15.75 28.68 -2.80
C TYR A 449 15.21 30.05 -2.37
N LYS A 450 15.71 30.60 -1.27
CA LYS A 450 15.34 31.96 -0.86
C LYS A 450 15.79 33.00 -1.88
N LEU A 451 17.02 32.88 -2.39
CA LEU A 451 17.55 33.78 -3.42
C LEU A 451 16.74 33.70 -4.72
N ILE A 452 16.34 32.50 -5.15
CA ILE A 452 15.48 32.32 -6.33
C ILE A 452 14.11 32.99 -6.13
N LYS A 453 13.50 32.82 -4.95
CA LYS A 453 12.23 33.46 -4.62
C LYS A 453 12.33 34.98 -4.67
N LEU A 454 13.42 35.53 -4.13
CA LEU A 454 13.69 36.97 -4.17
C LEU A 454 13.97 37.49 -5.57
N SER A 455 14.65 36.72 -6.43
CA SER A 455 14.93 37.16 -7.80
C SER A 455 13.75 37.00 -8.75
N LYS A 456 12.69 36.28 -8.35
CA LYS A 456 11.58 35.85 -9.21
C LYS A 456 12.07 35.09 -10.46
N ALA A 457 13.23 34.45 -10.37
CA ALA A 457 13.72 33.62 -11.46
C ALA A 457 12.75 32.45 -11.71
N PRO A 458 12.57 32.01 -12.96
CA PRO A 458 11.75 30.84 -13.24
C PRO A 458 12.28 29.65 -12.44
N PHE A 459 11.40 29.04 -11.63
CA PHE A 459 11.74 27.84 -10.90
C PHE A 459 12.14 26.76 -11.89
N GLY A 460 13.23 26.08 -11.57
CA GLY A 460 13.53 24.82 -12.22
C GLY A 460 14.42 23.98 -11.35
N SER A 461 14.42 22.69 -11.66
CA SER A 461 15.01 21.65 -10.83
C SER A 461 16.47 21.91 -10.44
N ILE A 462 16.76 21.83 -9.13
CA ILE A 462 18.15 21.84 -8.64
C ILE A 462 18.98 20.65 -9.13
N PHE A 463 18.36 19.59 -9.66
CA PHE A 463 19.13 18.53 -10.33
C PHE A 463 19.81 19.00 -11.59
N SER A 464 19.23 19.98 -12.27
CA SER A 464 19.83 20.50 -13.48
C SER A 464 20.93 21.49 -13.12
N LYS A 465 22.16 21.10 -13.43
CA LYS A 465 23.32 21.97 -13.19
C LYS A 465 23.21 23.25 -14.03
N LEU A 466 22.65 23.12 -15.23
CA LEU A 466 22.36 24.26 -16.11
C LEU A 466 21.36 25.23 -15.47
N GLN A 467 20.26 24.72 -14.93
CA GLN A 467 19.25 25.57 -14.30
C GLN A 467 19.80 26.23 -13.03
N PHE A 468 20.57 25.50 -12.22
CA PHE A 468 21.28 26.05 -11.08
C PHE A 468 22.18 27.23 -11.47
N ILE A 469 22.98 27.08 -12.53
CA ILE A 469 23.84 28.16 -13.07
C ILE A 469 22.99 29.33 -13.58
N LYS A 470 21.96 29.08 -14.39
CA LYS A 470 21.08 30.14 -14.93
C LYS A 470 20.37 30.92 -13.83
N ASN A 471 19.96 30.25 -12.76
CA ASN A 471 19.34 30.88 -11.60
C ASN A 471 20.33 31.81 -10.89
N LEU A 472 21.58 31.38 -10.69
CA LEU A 472 22.62 32.23 -10.13
C LEU A 472 22.96 33.42 -11.05
N ASP A 473 23.04 33.21 -12.36
CA ASP A 473 23.25 34.29 -13.32
C ASP A 473 22.10 35.32 -13.28
N SER A 474 20.86 34.83 -13.16
CA SER A 474 19.67 35.67 -13.01
C SER A 474 19.69 36.51 -11.73
N LEU A 475 20.38 36.07 -10.66
CA LEU A 475 20.54 36.89 -9.45
C LEU A 475 21.30 38.17 -9.78
N VAL A 476 22.41 38.09 -10.51
CA VAL A 476 23.23 39.25 -10.90
C VAL A 476 22.44 40.18 -11.81
N ASP A 477 21.77 39.62 -12.81
CA ASP A 477 20.97 40.38 -13.77
C ASP A 477 19.87 41.18 -13.05
N LYS A 478 19.14 40.53 -12.14
CA LYS A 478 18.07 41.16 -11.36
C LYS A 478 18.60 42.19 -10.36
N SER A 479 19.70 41.88 -9.69
CA SER A 479 20.38 42.81 -8.78
C SER A 479 20.79 44.09 -9.48
N TYR A 480 21.35 43.99 -10.68
CA TYR A 480 21.71 45.14 -11.49
C TYR A 480 20.47 45.96 -11.90
N GLU A 481 19.39 45.31 -12.35
CA GLU A 481 18.13 45.98 -12.69
C GLU A 481 17.54 46.76 -11.51
N ILE A 482 17.56 46.19 -10.30
CA ILE A 482 17.08 46.85 -9.09
C ILE A 482 17.91 48.12 -8.82
N LEU A 483 19.23 48.04 -8.90
CA LEU A 483 20.11 49.19 -8.65
C LEU A 483 20.02 50.29 -9.72
N MET A 484 19.71 49.95 -10.98
CA MET A 484 19.49 50.95 -12.04
C MET A 484 18.38 51.96 -11.71
N SER A 485 17.46 51.61 -10.81
CA SER A 485 16.40 52.53 -10.34
C SER A 485 16.86 53.49 -9.22
N LYS A 486 18.06 53.30 -8.65
CA LYS A 486 18.57 54.09 -7.52
C LYS A 486 19.37 55.29 -8.02
N LYS A 487 19.18 56.45 -7.38
CA LYS A 487 19.74 57.75 -7.82
C LYS A 487 21.27 57.87 -7.85
N ASN A 488 21.98 57.02 -7.10
CA ASN A 488 23.43 57.09 -6.93
C ASN A 488 24.15 55.86 -7.52
N PHE A 489 23.55 55.20 -8.51
CA PHE A 489 24.11 54.01 -9.15
C PHE A 489 24.59 54.35 -10.56
N ASP A 490 25.91 54.23 -10.79
CA ASP A 490 26.53 54.43 -12.09
C ASP A 490 26.69 53.07 -12.79
N GLY A 491 25.75 52.76 -13.70
CA GLY A 491 25.74 51.50 -14.42
C GLY A 491 26.90 51.36 -15.41
N LYS A 492 27.69 50.27 -15.31
CA LYS A 492 28.78 49.91 -16.24
C LYS A 492 28.43 48.62 -17.00
N ILE A 493 29.16 48.35 -18.10
CA ILE A 493 28.98 47.13 -18.92
C ILE A 493 29.19 45.86 -18.09
N LYS A 494 30.17 45.87 -17.18
CA LYS A 494 30.43 44.78 -16.24
C LYS A 494 29.48 44.90 -15.03
N LYS A 495 28.33 44.23 -15.11
CA LYS A 495 27.26 44.33 -14.10
C LYS A 495 27.73 44.03 -12.67
N LEU A 496 28.54 42.99 -12.48
CA LEU A 496 29.01 42.59 -11.16
C LEU A 496 29.90 43.67 -10.53
N ASP A 497 30.78 44.29 -11.32
CA ASP A 497 31.68 45.36 -10.86
C ASP A 497 30.89 46.55 -10.35
N SER A 498 29.86 46.99 -11.10
CA SER A 498 28.98 48.10 -10.68
C SER A 498 28.25 47.82 -9.38
N ILE A 499 27.76 46.58 -9.18
CA ILE A 499 27.05 46.21 -7.95
C ILE A 499 28.02 46.28 -6.76
N ILE A 500 29.24 45.73 -6.90
CA ILE A 500 30.27 45.75 -5.85
C ILE A 500 30.67 47.18 -5.51
N GLU A 501 31.02 47.98 -6.52
CA GLU A 501 31.42 49.39 -6.39
C GLU A 501 30.38 50.21 -5.63
N TYR A 502 29.09 50.05 -5.97
CA TYR A 502 27.99 50.74 -5.31
C TYR A 502 27.95 50.50 -3.80
N TYR A 503 28.09 49.25 -3.35
CA TYR A 503 28.05 48.90 -1.92
C TYR A 503 29.35 49.23 -1.19
N LEU A 504 30.51 49.07 -1.82
CA LEU A 504 31.78 49.51 -1.23
C LEU A 504 31.81 51.03 -1.06
N GLN A 505 31.23 51.78 -1.99
CA GLN A 505 31.08 53.24 -1.88
C GLN A 505 30.17 53.62 -0.71
N LYS A 506 29.08 52.88 -0.46
CA LYS A 506 28.24 53.06 0.75
C LYS A 506 29.03 52.81 2.04
N VAL A 507 29.87 51.78 2.08
CA VAL A 507 30.75 51.51 3.24
C VAL A 507 31.73 52.67 3.47
N ILE A 508 32.32 53.25 2.42
CA ILE A 508 33.18 54.44 2.54
C ILE A 508 32.40 55.63 3.11
N LEU A 509 31.17 55.87 2.63
CA LEU A 509 30.30 56.94 3.14
C LEU A 509 29.95 56.73 4.62
N LEU A 510 29.66 55.50 5.03
CA LEU A 510 29.43 55.14 6.43
C LEU A 510 30.69 55.36 7.29
N ALA A 511 31.87 55.02 6.77
CA ALA A 511 33.14 55.28 7.44
C ALA A 511 33.38 56.79 7.62
N LYS A 512 33.05 57.58 6.58
CA LYS A 512 33.19 59.04 6.57
C LYS A 512 32.23 59.73 7.54
N SER A 513 30.97 59.28 7.63
CA SER A 513 29.96 59.88 8.52
C SER A 513 30.24 59.64 10.00
N LYS A 514 30.87 58.52 10.35
CA LYS A 514 31.26 58.16 11.74
C LYS A 514 32.61 58.77 12.18
N GLY A 515 33.44 59.23 11.24
CA GLY A 515 34.77 59.77 11.50
C GLY A 515 34.82 61.29 11.57
N ASN A 516 34.81 61.87 12.79
CA ASN A 516 35.22 63.26 12.97
C ASN A 516 36.74 63.38 12.84
N SER A 517 37.23 63.82 11.67
CA SER A 517 38.60 64.32 11.41
C SER A 517 39.75 63.65 12.18
N LYS A 518 39.81 62.31 12.18
CA LYS A 518 40.97 61.58 12.73
C LYS A 518 41.96 61.27 11.61
N GLN A 519 43.23 61.58 11.83
CA GLN A 519 44.33 61.22 10.92
C GLN A 519 44.43 59.70 10.82
N ILE A 520 44.42 59.19 9.58
CA ILE A 520 44.74 57.80 9.26
C ILE A 520 46.26 57.61 9.43
N ASN A 521 46.72 56.42 9.79
CA ASN A 521 48.14 56.14 9.96
C ASN A 521 48.91 56.13 8.63
N GLU A 522 50.22 56.39 8.70
CA GLU A 522 51.12 56.44 7.54
C GLU A 522 51.21 55.11 6.76
N GLU A 523 50.99 53.99 7.46
CA GLU A 523 50.94 52.66 6.87
C GLU A 523 49.77 52.50 5.88
N ILE A 524 48.55 52.90 6.26
CA ILE A 524 47.40 52.83 5.36
C ILE A 524 47.51 53.86 4.24
N ILE A 525 48.04 55.06 4.53
CA ILE A 525 48.33 56.06 3.48
C ILE A 525 49.26 55.45 2.42
N SER A 526 50.27 54.70 2.86
CA SER A 526 51.17 53.99 1.95
C SER A 526 50.49 52.85 1.20
N LYS A 527 49.57 52.09 1.82
CA LYS A 527 48.77 51.05 1.15
C LYS A 527 47.85 51.64 0.07
N ILE A 528 47.13 52.72 0.37
CA ILE A 528 46.28 53.47 -0.57
C ILE A 528 47.13 53.97 -1.74
N CYS A 529 48.27 54.60 -1.45
CA CYS A 529 49.21 55.11 -2.46
C CYS A 529 49.72 54.00 -3.39
N ASN A 530 50.21 52.90 -2.83
CA ASN A 530 50.74 51.76 -3.59
C ASN A 530 49.66 51.13 -4.48
N LYS A 531 48.44 50.96 -3.97
CA LYS A 531 47.35 50.37 -4.75
C LYS A 531 46.88 51.29 -5.88
N LEU A 532 46.80 52.60 -5.64
CA LEU A 532 46.52 53.59 -6.69
C LEU A 532 47.58 53.58 -7.80
N LEU A 533 48.87 53.44 -7.44
CA LEU A 533 49.96 53.34 -8.41
C LEU A 533 49.92 52.01 -9.18
N GLU A 534 49.48 50.92 -8.57
CA GLU A 534 49.26 49.64 -9.25
C GLU A 534 48.12 49.74 -10.27
N LEU A 535 46.97 50.30 -9.86
CA LEU A 535 45.80 50.49 -10.72
C LEU A 535 46.09 51.45 -11.88
N ARG A 536 46.95 52.45 -11.66
CA ARG A 536 47.43 53.39 -12.70
C ARG A 536 48.08 52.71 -13.90
N ARG A 537 48.72 51.55 -13.70
CA ARG A 537 49.42 50.83 -14.78
C ARG A 537 48.48 50.07 -15.72
N ARG A 538 47.17 50.00 -15.43
CA ARG A 538 46.18 49.14 -16.11
C ARG A 538 45.14 49.90 -16.98
N THR A 539 45.39 51.16 -17.36
CA THR A 539 44.33 52.15 -17.67
C THR A 539 43.50 51.97 -18.96
N ASP A 540 42.16 52.03 -18.79
CA ASP A 540 41.11 52.34 -19.78
C ASP A 540 40.65 53.82 -19.69
N ASN A 541 39.79 54.29 -20.62
CA ASN A 541 39.34 55.70 -20.76
C ASN A 541 38.76 56.36 -19.49
N ILE A 542 38.12 55.61 -18.58
CA ILE A 542 37.55 56.14 -17.32
C ILE A 542 38.66 56.60 -16.37
N GLY A 543 39.80 55.90 -16.37
CA GLY A 543 40.95 56.30 -15.56
C GLY A 543 41.44 57.69 -15.91
N LYS A 544 41.54 58.01 -17.21
CA LYS A 544 42.03 59.30 -17.71
C LYS A 544 41.26 60.50 -17.13
N VAL A 545 39.95 60.39 -16.95
CA VAL A 545 39.11 61.47 -16.41
C VAL A 545 39.46 61.78 -14.94
N HIS A 546 39.70 60.76 -14.12
CA HIS A 546 40.09 60.96 -12.72
C HIS A 546 41.55 61.44 -12.59
N TYR A 547 42.46 60.92 -13.44
CA TYR A 547 43.86 61.37 -13.47
C TYR A 547 43.99 62.84 -13.87
N GLU A 548 43.21 63.29 -14.86
CA GLU A 548 43.15 64.69 -15.32
C GLU A 548 42.49 65.61 -14.28
N LYS A 549 41.39 65.18 -13.64
CA LYS A 549 40.64 66.01 -12.66
C LYS A 549 41.41 66.26 -11.36
N PHE A 550 42.23 65.30 -10.93
CA PHE A 550 42.98 65.36 -9.67
C PHE A 550 44.50 65.52 -9.86
N ASN A 551 44.99 65.76 -11.09
CA ASN A 551 46.41 65.87 -11.44
C ASN A 551 47.28 64.68 -10.98
N LEU A 552 46.68 63.49 -10.84
CA LEU A 552 47.34 62.30 -10.31
C LEU A 552 48.45 61.78 -11.23
N ASP A 553 48.50 62.25 -12.48
CA ASP A 553 49.53 61.86 -13.43
C ASP A 553 50.88 62.56 -13.22
N ILE A 554 50.88 63.71 -12.54
CA ILE A 554 52.03 64.61 -12.42
C ILE A 554 52.56 64.66 -10.96
N MET A 555 51.76 64.23 -9.97
CA MET A 555 52.18 64.21 -8.57
C MET A 555 53.31 63.22 -8.29
N SER A 556 54.29 63.67 -7.49
CA SER A 556 55.27 62.80 -6.85
C SER A 556 54.62 61.92 -5.76
N GLU A 557 55.26 60.81 -5.40
CA GLU A 557 54.76 59.91 -4.34
C GLU A 557 54.55 60.64 -3.00
N ALA A 558 55.40 61.62 -2.67
CA ALA A 558 55.29 62.44 -1.47
C ALA A 558 54.06 63.37 -1.50
N GLU A 559 53.78 63.99 -2.65
CA GLU A 559 52.60 64.85 -2.86
C GLU A 559 51.30 64.03 -2.85
N LEU A 560 51.33 62.82 -3.41
CA LEU A 560 50.20 61.90 -3.38
C LEU A 560 49.89 61.42 -1.95
N LYS A 561 50.91 61.04 -1.17
CA LYS A 561 50.74 60.66 0.24
C LYS A 561 50.16 61.81 1.08
N SER A 562 50.66 63.04 0.88
CA SER A 562 50.13 64.23 1.56
C SER A 562 48.67 64.53 1.17
N SER A 563 48.30 64.32 -0.10
CA SER A 563 46.92 64.48 -0.58
C SER A 563 45.97 63.41 -0.03
N ILE A 564 46.44 62.16 0.06
CA ILE A 564 45.70 61.05 0.69
C ILE A 564 45.49 61.33 2.17
N GLU A 565 46.49 61.86 2.88
CA GLU A 565 46.36 62.23 4.30
C GLU A 565 45.27 63.29 4.51
N ALA A 566 45.19 64.27 3.60
CA ALA A 566 44.21 65.35 3.67
C ALA A 566 42.78 64.90 3.32
N GLN A 567 42.61 63.97 2.37
CA GLN A 567 41.30 63.56 1.85
C GLN A 567 41.16 62.04 1.61
N PRO A 568 41.37 61.19 2.64
CA PRO A 568 41.52 59.76 2.43
C PRO A 568 40.30 59.10 1.79
N TYR A 569 39.08 59.50 2.18
CA TYR A 569 37.84 58.95 1.63
C TYR A 569 37.65 59.28 0.14
N THR A 570 38.12 60.45 -0.32
CA THR A 570 38.09 60.81 -1.75
C THR A 570 38.98 59.88 -2.55
N PHE A 571 40.17 59.57 -2.04
CA PHE A 571 41.12 58.67 -2.69
C PHE A 571 40.69 57.20 -2.64
N LEU A 572 39.98 56.77 -1.58
CA LEU A 572 39.36 55.44 -1.56
C LEU A 572 38.25 55.30 -2.61
N SER A 573 37.42 56.34 -2.82
CA SER A 573 36.44 56.33 -3.91
C SER A 573 37.13 56.27 -5.28
N ILE A 574 38.19 57.04 -5.49
CA ILE A 574 38.98 56.97 -6.73
C ILE A 574 39.58 55.56 -6.93
N MET A 575 40.05 54.90 -5.88
CA MET A 575 40.52 53.50 -5.97
C MET A 575 39.43 52.54 -6.41
N LEU A 576 38.21 52.69 -5.90
CA LEU A 576 37.06 51.87 -6.29
C LEU A 576 36.66 52.09 -7.74
N ASP A 577 36.58 53.35 -8.18
CA ASP A 577 36.19 53.73 -9.54
C ASP A 577 37.16 53.16 -10.59
N LEU A 578 38.45 53.10 -10.24
CA LEU A 578 39.55 52.56 -11.05
C LEU A 578 39.72 51.03 -10.91
N GLY A 579 39.10 50.43 -9.92
CA GLY A 579 39.23 49.01 -9.59
C GLY A 579 38.44 48.10 -10.54
N ASP A 580 38.82 46.84 -10.53
CA ASP A 580 38.07 45.74 -11.16
C ASP A 580 37.85 44.61 -10.15
N ILE A 581 37.11 43.58 -10.56
CA ILE A 581 36.77 42.44 -9.70
C ILE A 581 37.97 41.77 -9.00
N ASN A 582 39.13 41.75 -9.66
CA ASN A 582 40.35 41.16 -9.12
C ASN A 582 41.00 42.07 -8.07
N SER A 583 40.81 43.38 -8.21
CA SER A 583 41.38 44.40 -7.32
C SER A 583 40.48 44.70 -6.12
N TYR A 584 39.18 44.41 -6.20
CA TYR A 584 38.23 44.67 -5.10
C TYR A 584 38.54 43.89 -3.82
N ARG A 585 39.26 42.77 -3.89
CA ARG A 585 39.84 42.11 -2.70
C ARG A 585 40.67 43.10 -1.88
N ASP A 586 41.73 43.63 -2.48
CA ASP A 586 42.68 44.50 -1.79
C ASP A 586 42.03 45.82 -1.40
N ILE A 587 41.16 46.36 -2.25
CA ILE A 587 40.46 47.62 -1.96
C ILE A 587 39.50 47.44 -0.77
N SER A 588 38.79 46.32 -0.68
CA SER A 588 37.91 46.01 0.46
C SER A 588 38.69 45.86 1.78
N LEU A 589 39.87 45.23 1.74
CA LEU A 589 40.77 45.15 2.91
C LEU A 589 41.15 46.55 3.41
N ILE A 590 41.58 47.43 2.50
CA ILE A 590 41.99 48.80 2.82
C ILE A 590 40.80 49.60 3.39
N ILE A 591 39.61 49.49 2.79
CA ILE A 591 38.39 50.15 3.28
C ILE A 591 38.05 49.70 4.71
N PHE A 592 38.16 48.40 5.00
CA PHE A 592 37.89 47.85 6.33
C PHE A 592 38.92 48.28 7.37
N GLU A 593 40.21 48.27 7.03
CA GLU A 593 41.27 48.79 7.92
C GLU A 593 41.01 50.26 8.28
N VAL A 594 40.64 51.09 7.29
CA VAL A 594 40.25 52.48 7.52
C VAL A 594 39.05 52.59 8.44
N TYR A 595 38.01 51.79 8.22
CA TYR A 595 36.81 51.79 9.08
C TYR A 595 37.14 51.40 10.53
N ASN A 596 37.99 50.39 10.72
CA ASN A 596 38.39 49.89 12.04
C ASN A 596 39.16 50.93 12.86
N ILE A 597 40.11 51.65 12.24
CA ILE A 597 40.88 52.71 12.91
C ILE A 597 39.96 53.82 13.41
N VAL A 598 38.96 54.21 12.60
CA VAL A 598 38.04 55.30 12.94
C VAL A 598 37.14 54.93 14.12
N ASN A 599 36.64 53.68 14.15
CA ASN A 599 35.62 53.25 15.11
C ASN A 599 36.16 52.59 16.40
N LYS A 600 37.43 52.17 16.47
CA LYS A 600 38.07 51.59 17.68
C LYS A 600 37.26 50.48 18.39
N ARG A 601 36.39 49.76 17.68
CA ARG A 601 35.47 48.78 18.31
C ARG A 601 36.01 47.35 18.38
N PHE A 602 36.95 46.99 17.52
CA PHE A 602 37.26 45.58 17.27
C PHE A 602 38.63 45.13 17.80
N THR A 603 39.20 45.86 18.76
CA THR A 603 40.46 45.48 19.42
C THR A 603 40.29 44.45 20.54
N GLU A 604 39.06 44.11 20.97
CA GLU A 604 38.81 43.31 22.17
C GLU A 604 38.22 41.90 21.94
N TYR A 605 37.85 41.50 20.71
CA TYR A 605 37.38 40.13 20.44
C TYR A 605 38.56 39.21 20.04
N ASP A 606 38.92 38.34 20.99
CA ASP A 606 39.84 37.19 20.90
C ASP A 606 41.32 37.45 20.55
N SER A 607 42.08 37.75 21.61
CA SER A 607 43.54 37.69 21.70
C SER A 607 44.16 36.28 21.58
N LYS A 608 43.52 35.34 20.88
CA LYS A 608 44.03 33.96 20.72
C LYS A 608 44.25 33.47 19.30
N ASN A 609 43.81 34.18 18.26
CA ASN A 609 44.24 33.90 16.88
C ASN A 609 45.03 35.09 16.35
N SER A 610 46.33 35.06 16.59
CA SER A 610 47.27 36.08 16.14
C SER A 610 47.43 36.06 14.60
N LEU A 611 47.61 37.27 14.05
CA LEU A 611 48.28 37.58 12.77
C LEU A 611 47.49 37.37 11.45
N ALA A 612 46.40 38.13 11.24
CA ALA A 612 46.04 38.76 9.96
C ALA A 612 44.83 39.71 10.13
N GLY A 613 44.97 40.98 9.74
CA GLY A 613 44.11 42.11 10.13
C GLY A 613 42.72 42.26 9.50
N PHE A 614 42.05 41.19 9.05
CA PHE A 614 40.73 41.28 8.41
C PHE A 614 39.85 40.05 8.69
N SER A 615 38.59 40.23 9.11
CA SER A 615 37.62 39.14 9.22
C SER A 615 36.42 39.41 8.31
N ASN A 616 36.24 38.49 7.35
CA ASN A 616 35.20 38.55 6.33
C ASN A 616 33.79 38.58 6.94
N GLU A 617 33.58 37.84 8.04
CA GLU A 617 32.34 37.83 8.80
C GLU A 617 31.92 39.23 9.26
N TYR A 618 32.88 40.04 9.73
CA TYR A 618 32.60 41.41 10.15
C TYR A 618 32.41 42.35 8.97
N PHE A 619 33.12 42.11 7.87
CA PHE A 619 32.94 42.88 6.64
C PHE A 619 31.56 42.66 6.03
N MET A 620 31.04 41.43 6.06
CA MET A 620 29.65 41.11 5.70
C MET A 620 28.65 41.88 6.59
N ILE A 621 28.85 41.88 7.92
CA ILE A 621 27.99 42.66 8.83
C ILE A 621 28.08 44.17 8.53
N LEU A 622 29.27 44.67 8.19
CA LEU A 622 29.49 46.07 7.81
C LEU A 622 28.77 46.44 6.51
N LEU A 623 28.85 45.59 5.49
CA LEU A 623 28.14 45.74 4.23
C LEU A 623 26.64 45.83 4.47
N PHE A 624 26.10 44.90 5.27
CA PHE A 624 24.70 44.93 5.69
C PHE A 624 24.30 46.23 6.40
N LEU A 625 25.11 46.71 7.34
CA LEU A 625 24.86 47.96 8.07
C LEU A 625 25.03 49.23 7.22
N SER A 626 25.72 49.14 6.07
CA SER A 626 25.94 50.28 5.17
C SER A 626 24.75 50.62 4.28
N ASP A 627 23.77 49.70 4.16
CA ASP A 627 22.58 49.94 3.36
C ASP A 627 21.48 50.63 4.19
N GLU A 628 21.27 51.93 3.93
CA GLU A 628 20.24 52.75 4.60
C GLU A 628 18.80 52.25 4.37
N ASN A 629 18.58 51.40 3.35
CA ASN A 629 17.27 50.81 3.02
C ASN A 629 16.97 49.49 3.75
N THR A 630 17.74 49.10 4.77
CA THR A 630 17.60 47.80 5.49
C THR A 630 16.27 47.59 6.25
N PHE A 631 15.33 48.55 6.19
CA PHE A 631 14.06 48.52 6.94
C PHE A 631 12.82 48.60 6.03
N LEU A 632 12.81 47.79 4.96
CA LEU A 632 11.70 47.70 4.02
C LEU A 632 10.54 46.86 4.56
N VAL A 633 9.31 47.30 4.28
CA VAL A 633 8.08 46.53 4.51
C VAL A 633 8.18 45.18 3.80
N GLN A 634 7.55 44.11 4.32
CA GLN A 634 7.50 42.75 3.73
C GLN A 634 7.26 42.70 2.20
N ARG A 635 6.69 43.76 1.59
CA ARG A 635 6.42 43.85 0.15
C ARG A 635 7.64 44.15 -0.74
N ASP A 636 8.75 44.67 -0.21
CA ASP A 636 9.90 45.14 -1.01
C ASP A 636 11.20 44.36 -0.73
N GLN A 637 11.12 43.10 -0.29
CA GLN A 637 12.31 42.27 0.01
C GLN A 637 13.26 42.05 -1.19
N GLU A 638 12.75 42.26 -2.41
CA GLU A 638 13.53 42.20 -3.65
C GLU A 638 14.69 43.22 -3.64
N GLU A 639 14.55 44.35 -2.96
CA GLU A 639 15.62 45.37 -2.90
C GLU A 639 16.87 44.92 -2.14
N LEU A 640 16.81 43.80 -1.38
CA LEU A 640 17.96 43.22 -0.68
C LEU A 640 18.83 42.35 -1.61
N LEU A 641 18.30 41.95 -2.76
CA LEU A 641 18.98 41.05 -3.70
C LEU A 641 20.38 41.56 -4.14
N PRO A 642 20.56 42.87 -4.44
CA PRO A 642 21.88 43.40 -4.80
C PRO A 642 22.89 43.31 -3.65
N LEU A 643 22.47 43.62 -2.42
CA LEU A 643 23.30 43.48 -1.24
C LEU A 643 23.73 42.02 -1.03
N LEU A 644 22.77 41.09 -1.06
CA LEU A 644 23.03 39.65 -0.92
C LEU A 644 23.98 39.12 -1.99
N THR A 645 23.92 39.67 -3.21
CA THR A 645 24.86 39.32 -4.29
C THR A 645 26.29 39.72 -3.91
N VAL A 646 26.49 40.91 -3.32
CA VAL A 646 27.81 41.35 -2.82
C VAL A 646 28.27 40.53 -1.61
N GLU A 647 27.36 40.21 -0.68
CA GLU A 647 27.64 39.36 0.48
C GLU A 647 28.15 37.96 0.06
N ILE A 648 27.52 37.35 -0.95
CA ILE A 648 28.00 36.09 -1.53
C ILE A 648 29.39 36.29 -2.12
N MET A 649 29.60 37.35 -2.90
CA MET A 649 30.88 37.65 -3.55
C MET A 649 32.02 37.94 -2.56
N ALA A 650 31.72 38.49 -1.38
CA ALA A 650 32.70 38.79 -0.36
C ALA A 650 33.54 37.56 0.02
N THR A 651 32.98 36.35 -0.08
CA THR A 651 33.70 35.10 0.25
C THR A 651 34.87 34.76 -0.67
N VAL A 652 34.85 35.19 -1.93
CA VAL A 652 35.96 34.97 -2.89
C VAL A 652 37.01 36.06 -2.80
N PHE A 653 36.67 37.24 -2.28
CA PHE A 653 37.69 38.25 -1.99
C PHE A 653 38.71 37.79 -0.95
N PHE A 654 38.47 36.73 -0.17
CA PHE A 654 39.34 36.42 0.98
C PHE A 654 39.77 34.95 1.13
N SER A 655 39.46 34.07 0.15
CA SER A 655 39.87 32.65 0.14
C SER A 655 40.91 32.34 -0.95
N ASP A 656 42.08 31.80 -0.56
CA ASP A 656 43.16 31.45 -1.49
C ASP A 656 42.85 30.17 -2.30
N ASN A 657 42.98 30.29 -3.64
CA ASN A 657 43.30 29.27 -4.67
C ASN A 657 42.87 27.79 -4.56
N GLU A 658 41.82 27.40 -3.83
CA GLU A 658 41.23 26.05 -3.99
C GLU A 658 40.19 26.03 -5.13
N GLU A 659 40.32 25.11 -6.10
CA GLU A 659 39.31 24.90 -7.14
C GLU A 659 37.92 24.72 -6.50
N ALA A 660 36.92 25.40 -7.04
CA ALA A 660 35.55 25.32 -6.52
C ALA A 660 35.06 23.86 -6.60
N ASP A 661 34.81 23.25 -5.45
CA ASP A 661 34.52 21.83 -5.35
C ASP A 661 33.11 21.54 -5.88
N LEU A 662 33.04 20.90 -7.06
CA LEU A 662 31.80 20.35 -7.64
C LEU A 662 31.07 19.39 -6.67
N ASN A 663 31.77 18.85 -5.67
CA ASN A 663 31.20 18.04 -4.61
C ASN A 663 30.14 18.78 -3.78
N SER A 664 30.27 20.10 -3.57
CA SER A 664 29.31 20.88 -2.78
C SER A 664 27.92 20.90 -3.44
N TYR A 665 27.88 21.18 -4.75
CA TYR A 665 26.65 21.08 -5.54
C TYR A 665 26.06 19.67 -5.50
N ASN A 666 26.89 18.63 -5.66
CA ASN A 666 26.42 17.24 -5.61
C ASN A 666 25.83 16.87 -4.23
N LYS A 667 26.39 17.39 -3.13
CA LYS A 667 25.87 17.20 -1.77
C LYS A 667 24.54 17.94 -1.55
N MET A 668 24.42 19.18 -2.03
CA MET A 668 23.14 19.90 -2.01
C MET A 668 22.04 19.11 -2.74
N VAL A 669 22.37 18.59 -3.92
CA VAL A 669 21.48 17.72 -4.71
C VAL A 669 21.11 16.44 -3.96
N TYR A 670 22.06 15.82 -3.27
CA TYR A 670 21.80 14.63 -2.45
C TYR A 670 20.87 14.93 -1.26
N ILE A 671 21.08 16.04 -0.54
CA ILE A 671 20.20 16.47 0.54
C ILE A 671 18.79 16.74 0.02
N TRP A 672 18.67 17.43 -1.12
CA TRP A 672 17.38 17.65 -1.76
C TRP A 672 16.66 16.32 -2.05
N LYS A 673 17.36 15.28 -2.55
CA LYS A 673 16.76 13.94 -2.79
C LYS A 673 16.19 13.35 -1.51
N GLN A 674 16.91 13.46 -0.39
CA GLN A 674 16.42 12.98 0.89
C GLN A 674 15.15 13.73 1.33
N LYS A 675 15.09 15.06 1.11
CA LYS A 675 13.89 15.86 1.39
C LYS A 675 12.73 15.48 0.47
N GLN A 676 12.99 15.19 -0.80
CA GLN A 676 11.97 14.76 -1.76
C GLN A 676 11.44 13.35 -1.44
N GLN A 677 12.29 12.40 -1.05
CA GLN A 677 11.85 11.10 -0.54
C GLN A 677 10.95 11.23 0.69
N ARG A 678 11.30 12.12 1.62
CA ARG A 678 10.48 12.44 2.79
C ARG A 678 9.14 13.07 2.37
N TYR A 679 9.14 14.00 1.41
CA TYR A 679 7.93 14.59 0.86
C TYR A 679 7.00 13.53 0.25
N SER A 680 7.54 12.67 -0.64
CA SER A 680 6.78 11.58 -1.26
C SER A 680 6.23 10.60 -0.23
N SER A 681 7.00 10.25 0.80
CA SER A 681 6.54 9.37 1.88
C SER A 681 5.38 9.97 2.69
N ILE A 682 5.40 11.29 2.93
CA ILE A 682 4.30 12.01 3.60
C ILE A 682 3.08 12.08 2.68
N SER A 683 3.29 12.32 1.37
CA SER A 683 2.21 12.35 0.38
C SER A 683 1.48 10.99 0.28
N ILE A 684 2.22 9.89 0.24
CA ILE A 684 1.63 8.53 0.20
C ILE A 684 0.81 8.27 1.47
N LYS A 685 1.33 8.60 2.65
CA LYS A 685 0.59 8.47 3.91
C LYS A 685 -0.68 9.30 3.94
N LYS A 686 -0.65 10.50 3.35
CA LYS A 686 -1.83 11.34 3.20
C LYS A 686 -2.87 10.68 2.30
N GLU A 687 -2.46 10.15 1.15
CA GLU A 687 -3.37 9.43 0.24
C GLU A 687 -3.98 8.18 0.90
N GLU A 688 -3.22 7.46 1.73
CA GLU A 688 -3.72 6.34 2.53
C GLU A 688 -4.82 6.79 3.52
N GLU A 689 -4.56 7.83 4.31
CA GLU A 689 -5.54 8.35 5.27
C GLU A 689 -6.77 8.97 4.56
N GLU A 690 -6.61 9.56 3.36
CA GLU A 690 -7.73 10.05 2.52
C GLU A 690 -8.62 8.91 2.00
N ARG A 691 -8.03 7.77 1.61
CA ARG A 691 -8.79 6.56 1.24
C ARG A 691 -9.56 5.99 2.43
N ASP A 692 -8.91 5.91 3.61
CA ASP A 692 -9.56 5.44 4.83
C ASP A 692 -10.72 6.35 5.24
N LEU A 693 -10.57 7.67 5.05
CA LEU A 693 -11.64 8.64 5.27
C LEU A 693 -12.82 8.40 4.32
N GLU A 694 -12.57 8.15 3.04
CA GLU A 694 -13.62 7.86 2.06
C GLU A 694 -14.43 6.61 2.43
N LEU A 695 -13.75 5.53 2.80
CA LEU A 695 -14.39 4.29 3.28
C LEU A 695 -15.25 4.53 4.52
N LEU A 696 -14.74 5.27 5.51
CA LEU A 696 -15.51 5.61 6.72
C LEU A 696 -16.72 6.51 6.42
N MET A 697 -16.59 7.44 5.46
CA MET A 697 -17.71 8.27 5.02
C MET A 697 -18.79 7.46 4.31
N GLU A 698 -18.42 6.45 3.51
CA GLU A 698 -19.38 5.52 2.91
C GLU A 698 -20.09 4.68 3.97
N GLU A 699 -19.35 4.11 4.92
CA GLU A 699 -19.92 3.35 6.02
C GLU A 699 -20.87 4.20 6.87
N LYS A 700 -20.50 5.44 7.17
CA LYS A 700 -21.39 6.40 7.86
C LYS A 700 -22.68 6.62 7.08
N LYS A 701 -22.60 6.85 5.76
CA LYS A 701 -23.80 7.01 4.91
C LYS A 701 -24.70 5.78 4.95
N ARG A 702 -24.13 4.56 4.94
CA ARG A 702 -24.90 3.32 5.08
C ARG A 702 -25.61 3.25 6.43
N LEU A 703 -24.92 3.55 7.52
CA LEU A 703 -25.51 3.60 8.86
C LEU A 703 -26.60 4.67 8.99
N GLU A 704 -26.46 5.83 8.33
CA GLU A 704 -27.50 6.87 8.29
C GLU A 704 -28.76 6.41 7.53
N VAL A 705 -28.59 5.63 6.45
CA VAL A 705 -29.71 5.02 5.71
C VAL A 705 -30.43 4.00 6.60
N ILE A 706 -29.66 3.11 7.25
CA ILE A 706 -30.19 2.12 8.20
C ILE A 706 -30.96 2.83 9.33
N GLN A 707 -30.40 3.91 9.88
CA GLN A 707 -31.06 4.70 10.93
C GLN A 707 -32.41 5.24 10.47
N LYS A 708 -32.49 5.78 9.26
CA LYS A 708 -33.75 6.29 8.68
C LYS A 708 -34.78 5.19 8.48
N GLU A 709 -34.34 4.01 8.04
CA GLU A 709 -35.22 2.85 7.86
C GLU A 709 -35.75 2.33 9.20
N LEU A 710 -34.89 2.16 10.20
CA LEU A 710 -35.28 1.75 11.54
C LEU A 710 -36.29 2.73 12.16
N MET A 711 -36.08 4.05 12.00
CA MET A 711 -37.03 5.07 12.47
C MET A 711 -38.38 5.01 11.74
N ARG A 712 -38.40 4.72 10.43
CA ARG A 712 -39.65 4.51 9.67
C ARG A 712 -40.39 3.27 10.15
N ASN A 713 -39.67 2.18 10.37
CA ASN A 713 -40.24 0.92 10.85
C ASN A 713 -40.81 1.10 12.26
N HIS A 714 -40.09 1.79 13.14
CA HIS A 714 -40.58 2.16 14.47
C HIS A 714 -41.88 2.96 14.40
N ASN A 715 -41.92 4.02 13.60
CA ASN A 715 -43.12 4.85 13.42
C ASN A 715 -44.31 4.04 12.88
N THR A 716 -44.06 3.13 11.93
CA THR A 716 -45.09 2.27 11.35
C THR A 716 -45.64 1.28 12.39
N LEU A 717 -44.76 0.67 13.20
CA LEU A 717 -45.19 -0.22 14.28
C LEU A 717 -45.96 0.53 15.37
N ALA A 718 -45.53 1.75 15.73
CA ALA A 718 -46.25 2.58 16.69
C ALA A 718 -47.66 2.93 16.18
N GLN A 719 -47.79 3.31 14.90
CA GLN A 719 -49.10 3.54 14.26
C GLN A 719 -49.96 2.27 14.22
N ASN A 720 -49.36 1.11 13.94
CA ASN A 720 -50.07 -0.17 13.95
C ASN A 720 -50.55 -0.54 15.36
N TYR A 721 -49.75 -0.27 16.38
CA TYR A 721 -50.13 -0.46 17.78
C TYR A 721 -51.35 0.40 18.14
N ASP A 722 -51.33 1.69 17.77
CA ASP A 722 -52.44 2.61 18.01
C ASP A 722 -53.70 2.21 17.21
N SER A 723 -53.55 1.82 15.95
CA SER A 723 -54.66 1.34 15.11
C SER A 723 -55.28 0.05 15.64
N TYR A 724 -54.44 -0.90 16.09
CA TYR A 724 -54.91 -2.14 16.68
C TYR A 724 -55.63 -1.90 18.01
N ARG A 725 -55.28 -0.84 18.75
CA ARG A 725 -56.01 -0.42 19.94
C ARG A 725 -57.50 -0.21 19.69
N ASP A 726 -57.82 0.48 18.61
CA ASP A 726 -59.21 0.73 18.22
C ASP A 726 -59.91 -0.53 17.67
N GLN A 727 -59.17 -1.43 17.03
CA GLN A 727 -59.71 -2.71 16.56
C GLN A 727 -60.01 -3.64 17.73
N PHE A 728 -59.09 -3.77 18.68
CA PHE A 728 -59.25 -4.57 19.88
C PHE A 728 -60.46 -4.13 20.70
N LYS A 729 -60.66 -2.81 20.84
CA LYS A 729 -61.86 -2.22 21.42
C LYS A 729 -63.13 -2.76 20.75
N ARG A 730 -63.21 -2.73 19.41
CA ARG A 730 -64.38 -3.25 18.66
C ARG A 730 -64.56 -4.76 18.86
N ILE A 731 -63.48 -5.53 18.89
CA ILE A 731 -63.51 -6.99 19.07
C ILE A 731 -64.14 -7.34 20.41
N ILE A 732 -63.72 -6.68 21.49
CA ILE A 732 -64.29 -6.94 22.83
C ILE A 732 -65.77 -6.59 22.84
N MET A 733 -66.14 -5.41 22.34
CA MET A 733 -67.52 -4.92 22.37
C MET A 733 -68.49 -5.80 21.57
N ASN A 734 -68.02 -6.44 20.49
CA ASN A 734 -68.82 -7.32 19.66
C ASN A 734 -68.76 -8.80 20.07
N SER A 735 -67.86 -9.18 20.97
CA SER A 735 -67.67 -10.57 21.40
C SER A 735 -68.78 -11.03 22.33
N GLU A 736 -69.30 -12.24 22.16
CA GLU A 736 -70.24 -12.87 23.10
C GLU A 736 -69.64 -13.06 24.51
N LYS A 737 -68.30 -13.13 24.59
CA LYS A 737 -67.54 -13.29 25.84
C LYS A 737 -67.53 -12.04 26.72
N ARG A 738 -67.96 -10.88 26.20
CA ARG A 738 -67.98 -9.61 26.96
C ARG A 738 -68.83 -9.70 28.22
N ILE A 739 -69.87 -10.53 28.22
CA ILE A 739 -70.77 -10.79 29.36
C ILE A 739 -70.00 -11.38 30.56
N LEU A 740 -68.86 -12.03 30.31
CA LEU A 740 -67.97 -12.59 31.34
C LEU A 740 -67.05 -11.55 31.99
N LEU A 741 -67.06 -10.31 31.50
CA LEU A 741 -66.35 -9.18 32.11
C LEU A 741 -67.29 -8.47 33.08
N PRO A 742 -67.03 -8.49 34.40
CA PRO A 742 -67.74 -7.70 35.39
C PRO A 742 -67.96 -6.23 34.98
N SER A 743 -66.94 -5.62 34.37
CA SER A 743 -67.05 -4.23 33.90
C SER A 743 -68.07 -4.04 32.75
N TYR A 744 -68.38 -5.09 31.99
CA TYR A 744 -69.42 -5.05 30.95
C TYR A 744 -70.83 -4.97 31.54
N MET A 745 -71.10 -5.63 32.65
CA MET A 745 -72.40 -5.52 33.32
C MET A 745 -72.68 -4.08 33.76
N ASN A 746 -71.65 -3.42 34.31
CA ASN A 746 -71.73 -2.00 34.66
C ASN A 746 -71.92 -1.12 33.40
N TYR A 747 -71.19 -1.40 32.31
CA TYR A 747 -71.36 -0.69 31.04
C TYR A 747 -72.79 -0.87 30.47
N GLU A 748 -73.33 -2.08 30.48
CA GLU A 748 -74.67 -2.40 29.97
C GLU A 748 -75.77 -1.81 30.86
N GLU A 749 -75.60 -1.82 32.19
CA GLU A 749 -76.52 -1.11 33.09
C GLU A 749 -76.55 0.39 32.81
N LEU A 750 -75.39 1.02 32.62
CA LEU A 750 -75.29 2.43 32.27
C LEU A 750 -75.94 2.70 30.90
N ARG A 751 -75.76 1.80 29.93
CA ARG A 751 -76.40 1.86 28.62
C ARG A 751 -77.92 1.74 28.72
N ILE A 752 -78.45 0.78 29.48
CA ILE A 752 -79.90 0.61 29.68
C ILE A 752 -80.48 1.82 30.41
N ARG A 753 -79.78 2.37 31.41
CA ARG A 753 -80.21 3.61 32.10
C ARG A 753 -80.20 4.80 31.15
N LYS A 754 -79.21 4.91 30.28
CA LYS A 754 -79.16 5.91 29.21
C LYS A 754 -80.32 5.75 28.23
N GLU A 755 -80.56 4.55 27.70
CA GLU A 755 -81.66 4.28 26.76
C GLU A 755 -83.04 4.50 27.42
N LYS A 756 -83.19 4.17 28.70
CA LYS A 756 -84.40 4.46 29.48
C LYS A 756 -84.59 5.96 29.65
N ALA A 757 -83.53 6.70 29.97
CA ALA A 757 -83.57 8.15 30.04
C ALA A 757 -83.92 8.76 28.67
N GLU A 758 -83.35 8.25 27.58
CA GLU A 758 -83.67 8.68 26.20
C GLU A 758 -85.12 8.39 25.82
N ASN A 759 -85.62 7.20 26.13
CA ASN A 759 -87.01 6.81 25.88
C ASN A 759 -87.99 7.59 26.77
N ASN A 760 -87.59 7.95 27.99
CA ASN A 760 -88.38 8.83 28.85
C ASN A 760 -88.37 10.27 28.33
N ILE A 761 -87.23 10.75 27.81
CA ILE A 761 -87.14 12.04 27.14
C ILE A 761 -88.04 12.06 25.91
N SER A 762 -88.01 11.02 25.06
CA SER A 762 -88.86 10.94 23.86
C SER A 762 -90.34 10.87 24.24
N LYS A 763 -90.74 9.97 25.16
CA LYS A 763 -92.12 9.89 25.65
C LYS A 763 -92.61 11.17 26.35
N SER A 764 -91.73 11.87 27.07
CA SER A 764 -92.08 13.15 27.70
C SER A 764 -92.26 14.25 26.67
N LYS A 765 -91.43 14.25 25.61
CA LYS A 765 -91.63 15.12 24.44
C LYS A 765 -92.95 14.83 23.75
N ASP A 766 -93.29 13.55 23.58
CA ASP A 766 -94.53 13.12 22.91
C ASP A 766 -95.80 13.43 23.72
N LYS A 767 -95.76 13.28 25.06
CA LYS A 767 -96.92 13.51 25.93
C LYS A 767 -97.21 14.97 26.25
N LEU A 768 -96.19 15.79 26.48
CA LEU A 768 -96.35 17.18 26.95
C LEU A 768 -96.14 18.22 25.82
N GLY A 769 -95.68 17.78 24.64
CA GLY A 769 -95.21 18.64 23.57
C GLY A 769 -93.81 19.19 23.82
N THR A 770 -93.00 19.34 22.77
CA THR A 770 -91.56 19.63 22.84
C THR A 770 -91.22 20.85 23.70
N LEU A 771 -91.97 21.96 23.59
CA LEU A 771 -91.67 23.20 24.33
C LEU A 771 -92.01 23.14 25.83
N LYS A 772 -93.14 22.54 26.21
CA LYS A 772 -93.54 22.43 27.63
C LYS A 772 -92.78 21.33 28.37
N SER A 773 -92.33 20.31 27.64
CA SER A 773 -91.51 19.23 28.19
C SER A 773 -90.07 19.69 28.51
N ILE A 774 -89.49 20.63 27.73
CA ILE A 774 -88.12 21.16 27.96
C ILE A 774 -87.98 21.87 29.30
N VAL A 775 -89.03 22.46 29.86
CA VAL A 775 -88.98 23.17 31.16
C VAL A 775 -89.40 22.27 32.32
N SER A 776 -89.73 20.99 32.05
CA SER A 776 -90.15 20.08 33.11
C SER A 776 -88.93 19.61 33.90
N PRO A 777 -88.97 19.65 35.25
CA PRO A 777 -87.89 19.13 36.08
C PRO A 777 -87.59 17.64 35.80
N SER A 778 -88.62 16.90 35.37
CA SER A 778 -88.49 15.51 34.95
C SER A 778 -87.64 15.34 33.70
N MET A 779 -87.74 16.22 32.69
CA MET A 779 -86.91 16.09 31.48
C MET A 779 -85.45 16.46 31.76
N TRP A 780 -85.18 17.54 32.49
CA TRP A 780 -83.80 17.92 32.86
C TRP A 780 -83.11 16.84 33.69
N LYS A 781 -83.84 16.19 34.60
CA LYS A 781 -83.32 15.06 35.38
C LYS A 781 -82.92 13.90 34.47
N GLU A 782 -83.74 13.58 33.47
CA GLU A 782 -83.43 12.51 32.51
C GLU A 782 -82.31 12.91 31.54
N GLN A 783 -82.20 14.19 31.15
CA GLN A 783 -81.12 14.69 30.28
C GLN A 783 -79.76 14.73 30.99
N ALA A 784 -79.74 15.17 32.24
CA ALA A 784 -78.56 15.08 33.10
C ALA A 784 -78.19 13.61 33.37
N SER A 785 -79.18 12.74 33.60
CA SER A 785 -78.94 11.31 33.76
C SER A 785 -78.34 10.69 32.50
N LYS A 786 -78.83 11.05 31.30
CA LYS A 786 -78.23 10.64 30.02
C LYS A 786 -76.75 11.04 29.94
N PHE A 787 -76.42 12.30 30.18
CA PHE A 787 -75.05 12.79 30.04
C PHE A 787 -74.08 12.18 31.07
N ILE A 788 -74.52 12.04 32.33
CA ILE A 788 -73.73 11.38 33.38
C ILE A 788 -73.49 9.91 33.02
N ASN A 789 -74.51 9.22 32.52
CA ASN A 789 -74.37 7.83 32.09
C ASN A 789 -73.46 7.71 30.85
N GLU A 790 -73.52 8.63 29.90
CA GLU A 790 -72.58 8.67 28.75
C GLU A 790 -71.12 8.86 29.19
N SER A 791 -70.83 9.83 30.05
CA SER A 791 -69.46 10.04 30.56
C SER A 791 -68.96 8.86 31.38
N ASN A 792 -69.83 8.24 32.19
CA ASN A 792 -69.48 7.07 32.98
C ASN A 792 -69.33 5.81 32.11
N MET A 793 -70.03 5.72 30.97
CA MET A 793 -69.86 4.65 30.00
C MET A 793 -68.47 4.70 29.36
N ASP A 794 -67.95 5.88 29.02
CA ASP A 794 -66.60 6.00 28.43
C ASP A 794 -65.50 5.54 29.40
N GLU A 795 -65.65 5.85 30.70
CA GLU A 795 -64.71 5.39 31.71
C GLU A 795 -64.88 3.89 32.01
N ALA A 796 -66.11 3.40 32.07
CA ALA A 796 -66.41 1.98 32.20
C ALA A 796 -65.87 1.17 31.01
N GLU A 797 -65.92 1.73 29.79
CA GLU A 797 -65.38 1.13 28.58
C GLU A 797 -63.86 1.02 28.64
N LYS A 798 -63.15 2.05 29.10
CA LYS A 798 -61.68 1.98 29.30
C LYS A 798 -61.31 0.89 30.31
N ARG A 799 -62.02 0.83 31.44
CA ARG A 799 -61.80 -0.20 32.47
C ARG A 799 -62.11 -1.60 31.94
N LEU A 800 -63.15 -1.73 31.12
CA LEU A 800 -63.52 -2.98 30.47
C LEU A 800 -62.44 -3.47 29.50
N ILE A 801 -61.85 -2.57 28.71
CA ILE A 801 -60.76 -2.92 27.79
C ILE A 801 -59.51 -3.36 28.56
N GLU A 802 -59.13 -2.65 29.62
CA GLU A 802 -57.99 -3.03 30.47
C GLU A 802 -58.25 -4.33 31.24
N GLU A 803 -59.48 -4.54 31.70
CA GLU A 803 -59.88 -5.82 32.30
C GLU A 803 -59.76 -6.95 31.27
N ALA A 804 -60.26 -6.76 30.05
CA ALA A 804 -60.22 -7.77 28.99
C ALA A 804 -58.80 -8.22 28.64
N LYS A 805 -57.81 -7.30 28.65
CA LYS A 805 -56.39 -7.64 28.43
C LYS A 805 -55.84 -8.66 29.43
N GLN A 806 -56.36 -8.67 30.67
CA GLN A 806 -55.87 -9.52 31.75
C GLN A 806 -56.59 -10.88 31.82
N LYS A 807 -57.62 -11.12 31.00
CA LYS A 807 -58.47 -12.31 31.13
C LYS A 807 -58.06 -13.43 30.15
N PRO A 808 -58.14 -14.71 30.56
CA PRO A 808 -57.69 -15.83 29.72
C PRO A 808 -58.42 -15.98 28.38
N TYR A 809 -59.66 -15.50 28.30
CA TYR A 809 -60.55 -15.72 27.14
C TYR A 809 -60.40 -14.68 26.01
N PHE A 810 -59.65 -13.58 26.24
CA PHE A 810 -59.18 -12.61 25.24
C PHE A 810 -57.65 -12.66 25.05
N LYS A 811 -57.01 -13.72 25.59
CA LYS A 811 -55.55 -13.87 25.58
C LYS A 811 -54.98 -13.86 24.15
N LYS A 812 -55.67 -14.46 23.17
CA LYS A 812 -55.21 -14.51 21.78
C LYS A 812 -55.13 -13.13 21.15
N GLU A 813 -56.15 -12.31 21.39
CA GLU A 813 -56.26 -10.96 20.86
C GLU A 813 -55.32 -9.99 21.59
N TYR A 814 -55.05 -10.21 22.88
CA TYR A 814 -54.05 -9.47 23.65
C TYR A 814 -52.61 -9.80 23.25
N LEU A 815 -52.31 -11.06 22.87
CA LEU A 815 -50.97 -11.45 22.41
C LEU A 815 -50.46 -10.58 21.25
N VAL A 816 -51.35 -10.06 20.40
CA VAL A 816 -50.99 -9.15 19.31
C VAL A 816 -50.38 -7.83 19.82
N PHE A 817 -50.86 -7.29 20.95
CA PHE A 817 -50.22 -6.11 21.57
C PHE A 817 -48.85 -6.44 22.13
N VAL A 818 -48.71 -7.59 22.78
CA VAL A 818 -47.44 -8.04 23.36
C VAL A 818 -46.41 -8.23 22.24
N GLU A 819 -46.81 -8.85 21.13
CA GLU A 819 -45.96 -9.01 19.94
C GLU A 819 -45.56 -7.67 19.32
N LEU A 820 -46.47 -6.69 19.24
CA LEU A 820 -46.16 -5.36 18.71
C LEU A 820 -45.25 -4.56 19.66
N GLU A 821 -45.49 -4.60 20.98
CA GLU A 821 -44.62 -3.97 21.99
C GLU A 821 -43.22 -4.56 21.99
N GLU A 822 -43.12 -5.88 21.88
CA GLU A 822 -41.83 -6.58 21.81
C GLU A 822 -41.07 -6.18 20.54
N LYS A 823 -41.74 -6.13 19.39
CA LYS A 823 -41.15 -5.66 18.12
C LYS A 823 -40.71 -4.19 18.19
N ILE A 824 -41.52 -3.31 18.79
CA ILE A 824 -41.15 -1.89 19.00
C ILE A 824 -39.91 -1.79 19.89
N LYS A 825 -39.84 -2.57 20.97
CA LYS A 825 -38.68 -2.60 21.87
C LYS A 825 -37.43 -3.09 21.14
N GLN A 826 -37.53 -4.18 20.37
CA GLN A 826 -36.41 -4.69 19.57
C GLN A 826 -35.90 -3.66 18.56
N ILE A 827 -36.79 -2.95 17.86
CA ILE A 827 -36.38 -1.88 16.92
C ILE A 827 -35.73 -0.71 17.67
N ASN A 828 -36.23 -0.31 18.84
CA ASN A 828 -35.61 0.74 19.65
C ASN A 828 -34.19 0.38 20.10
N GLU A 829 -33.95 -0.86 20.50
CA GLU A 829 -32.60 -1.34 20.83
C GLU A 829 -31.65 -1.26 19.62
N LEU A 830 -32.14 -1.62 18.43
CA LEU A 830 -31.37 -1.48 17.18
C LEU A 830 -31.10 -0.01 16.82
N ILE A 831 -32.05 0.90 17.05
CA ILE A 831 -31.90 2.35 16.85
C ILE A 831 -30.78 2.90 17.74
N GLU A 832 -30.76 2.55 19.02
CA GLU A 832 -29.73 3.04 19.94
C GLU A 832 -28.35 2.44 19.64
N LYS A 833 -28.29 1.16 19.27
CA LYS A 833 -27.05 0.53 18.81
C LYS A 833 -26.47 1.24 17.58
N ASN A 834 -27.31 1.48 16.57
CA ASN A 834 -26.89 2.13 15.32
C ASN A 834 -26.50 3.62 15.54
N LYS A 835 -27.14 4.32 16.50
CA LYS A 835 -26.68 5.65 16.95
C LYS A 835 -25.29 5.63 17.59
N GLY A 836 -25.01 4.63 18.45
CA GLY A 836 -23.68 4.46 19.04
C GLY A 836 -22.61 4.23 17.96
N GLU A 837 -22.90 3.35 17.01
CA GLU A 837 -22.00 3.11 15.87
C GLU A 837 -21.78 4.37 15.01
N LEU A 838 -22.82 5.19 14.80
CA LEU A 838 -22.68 6.48 14.10
C LEU A 838 -21.76 7.46 14.85
N GLN A 839 -21.87 7.57 16.17
CA GLN A 839 -21.03 8.45 16.99
C GLN A 839 -19.55 8.01 16.99
N ASP A 840 -19.31 6.70 17.06
CA ASP A 840 -17.97 6.13 16.95
C ASP A 840 -17.34 6.42 15.58
N LYS A 841 -18.14 6.33 14.51
CA LYS A 841 -17.68 6.66 13.14
C LYS A 841 -17.40 8.16 13.00
N GLU A 842 -18.24 9.03 13.56
CA GLU A 842 -18.00 10.48 13.57
C GLU A 842 -16.70 10.86 14.27
N SER A 843 -16.40 10.24 15.42
CA SER A 843 -15.15 10.46 16.15
C SER A 843 -13.93 10.04 15.31
N LYS A 844 -13.97 8.85 14.70
CA LYS A 844 -12.91 8.35 13.82
C LYS A 844 -12.69 9.24 12.59
N ILE A 845 -13.77 9.75 11.99
CA ILE A 845 -13.70 10.69 10.86
C ILE A 845 -12.98 11.98 11.30
N SER A 846 -13.32 12.53 12.46
CA SER A 846 -12.68 13.73 13.01
C SER A 846 -11.18 13.51 13.24
N ASP A 847 -10.79 12.36 13.80
CA ASP A 847 -9.39 12.03 14.05
C ASP A 847 -8.57 11.93 12.76
N ILE A 848 -9.10 11.25 11.73
CA ILE A 848 -8.43 11.12 10.43
C ILE A 848 -8.34 12.48 9.73
N GLN A 849 -9.38 13.30 9.79
CA GLN A 849 -9.34 14.67 9.27
C GLN A 849 -8.25 15.51 9.95
N ALA A 850 -8.08 15.38 11.27
CA ALA A 850 -7.01 16.06 12.00
C ALA A 850 -5.62 15.63 11.53
N LYS A 851 -5.40 14.32 11.32
CA LYS A 851 -4.14 13.79 10.76
C LYS A 851 -3.89 14.29 9.35
N ILE A 852 -4.88 14.27 8.46
CA ILE A 852 -4.76 14.79 7.09
C ILE A 852 -4.36 16.27 7.12
N ASN A 853 -4.95 17.06 8.00
CA ASN A 853 -4.58 18.47 8.18
C ASN A 853 -3.14 18.65 8.68
N GLU A 854 -2.66 17.79 9.58
CA GLU A 854 -1.27 17.80 10.03
C GLU A 854 -0.31 17.43 8.89
N LEU A 855 -0.61 16.38 8.12
CA LEU A 855 0.18 15.96 6.95
C LEU A 855 0.20 17.06 5.88
N ASN A 856 -0.93 17.72 5.62
CA ASN A 856 -1.02 18.87 4.71
C ASN A 856 -0.15 20.04 5.19
N ARG A 857 -0.14 20.32 6.49
CA ARG A 857 0.74 21.34 7.08
C ARG A 857 2.20 20.98 6.87
N MET A 858 2.59 19.73 7.12
CA MET A 858 3.97 19.26 6.90
C MET A 858 4.40 19.36 5.43
N LEU A 859 3.54 18.94 4.49
CA LEU A 859 3.79 19.06 3.05
C LEU A 859 3.96 20.54 2.64
N SER A 860 3.08 21.41 3.15
CA SER A 860 3.13 22.85 2.88
C SER A 860 4.42 23.47 3.40
N THR A 861 4.87 23.12 4.61
CA THR A 861 6.14 23.59 5.16
C THR A 861 7.34 23.17 4.31
N ILE A 862 7.37 21.93 3.81
CA ILE A 862 8.45 21.46 2.92
C ILE A 862 8.41 22.22 1.59
N LYS A 863 7.23 22.39 1.01
CA LYS A 863 7.01 23.11 -0.26
C LYS A 863 7.34 24.60 -0.16
N GLU A 864 7.09 25.21 0.99
CA GLU A 864 7.47 26.59 1.28
C GLU A 864 8.99 26.77 1.33
N VAL A 865 9.77 25.72 1.61
CA VAL A 865 11.23 25.79 1.60
C VAL A 865 11.80 25.41 0.23
N TYR A 866 11.33 24.31 -0.36
CA TYR A 866 11.83 23.73 -1.60
C TYR A 866 10.74 23.78 -2.69
N VAL A 867 10.85 24.73 -3.61
CA VAL A 867 9.75 25.05 -4.54
C VAL A 867 9.59 24.01 -5.64
N ASP A 868 10.68 23.37 -6.05
CA ASP A 868 10.74 22.34 -7.10
C ASP A 868 10.49 20.92 -6.57
N ILE A 869 10.17 20.75 -5.28
CA ILE A 869 10.07 19.44 -4.62
C ILE A 869 9.01 18.52 -5.25
N GLU A 870 7.99 19.11 -5.90
CA GLU A 870 6.90 18.42 -6.60
C GLU A 870 7.28 17.96 -8.02
N GLU A 871 8.29 18.58 -8.66
CA GLU A 871 8.75 18.15 -10.00
C GLU A 871 9.32 16.72 -9.97
N GLY A 872 9.76 16.28 -8.78
CA GLY A 872 10.22 14.93 -8.52
C GLY A 872 11.61 14.64 -9.09
N TYR A 873 12.22 13.57 -8.58
CA TYR A 873 13.37 12.92 -9.20
C TYR A 873 12.87 11.59 -9.79
N TYR A 874 12.50 11.60 -11.07
CA TYR A 874 12.00 10.41 -11.76
C TYR A 874 13.06 9.63 -12.52
#